data_AF-A0A3A5VR14-F1
#
_entry.id   AF-A0A3A5VR14-F1
#
_cell.length_a   1.000
_cell.length_b   1.000
_cell.length_c   1.000
_cell.angle_alpha   90.00
_cell.angle_beta   90.00
_cell.angle_gamma   90.00
#
_symmetry.space_group_name_H-M   'P 1'
#
loop_
_entity.id
_entity.type
_entity.pdbx_description
1 polymer ?
#
loop_
_entity_poly.entity_id
_entity_poly.type
_entity_poly.pdbx_seq_one_letter_code
_entity_poly.pdbx_strand_id
1 'polypeptide(L)'
;MWAAFCLIVLASIPPGLALTRILDGAADTFRKSLLCLPLGLLVLYGTSGMLFVLQAWNFISVTVSILLVNICSILFLQKKIRIKKTQHSHWQRLEAAMHGLVLSESEPELEEEVQAQRWFQQQRNPMLQIAAGFFCAMTLLPLLLIERPFGVDWVGFGTLAANVQSTGSFDLPSPNSGVWTYPPAFPSLLAWLSEISGTSIEHTAMILGHISLLAILLGIWGSMDRLGAGASSVLAMGGSLALFAKIFDSGYPSVASQLGLIVGLLVVFRPYHQSLRAHIIAFISTAGFTVLIHPTGAIYLAGMLLASILMRTSMDEEEQDRSKHVFFSSIIIMSVMFIIALIFFAPRMLEEPVFAEYGWQGGKPLLMYNGPLMLLASYGLWLGRKSKEIRLLGLWLSSLWILSFVHLIDGFTDIQILSLLSYTLYSMALHAYHIPLALIVGLIASRSTSLTSVDGERAWLNRDMDPYYKPIISAMCLSALILGSILTAGLFVQLSQHEELHASTSGDEKLRLWLERNPPEEIIYSENIHWGHTYSFATNIETTSIPTLGLLTLDDEIQQAATAAIRNDDINRLRELGIGYAVSSPIGSLAPYLASSPHWSVEKSYDGARYWKLYDAPSPERVAVVSNLSQTPCVDASGCELKKDPWRNHRYSDLLSLGEQRMVITKEGRIEWNEAINDPGLRGRYNVCLLYEQIGTQLDYAINFNQVSISPEDKSGWRYECTTLQFDEKLNISINLENDGQWWINPLGFSGRSDQIIDSTGLRIHHFEVSKAE
;
A
#
# COMPACT_ATOMS: atom_id res chain seq x y z
N MET A 1 -16.43 9.59 1.57
CA MET A 1 -15.71 8.62 2.43
C MET A 1 -16.61 7.52 3.01
N TRP A 2 -17.43 7.75 4.04
CA TRP A 2 -18.20 6.66 4.69
C TRP A 2 -19.18 5.91 3.77
N ALA A 3 -19.75 6.59 2.78
CA ALA A 3 -20.57 5.95 1.76
C ALA A 3 -19.79 4.87 0.98
N ALA A 4 -18.56 5.17 0.54
CA ALA A 4 -17.69 4.22 -0.14
C ALA A 4 -17.37 3.01 0.76
N PHE A 5 -17.03 3.27 2.03
CA PHE A 5 -16.77 2.22 3.03
C PHE A 5 -17.97 1.28 3.20
N CYS A 6 -19.17 1.83 3.46
CA CYS A 6 -20.36 1.02 3.64
C CYS A 6 -20.71 0.23 2.38
N LEU A 7 -20.59 0.85 1.20
CA LEU A 7 -20.94 0.24 -0.06
C LEU A 7 -20.07 -0.97 -0.37
N ILE A 8 -18.74 -0.86 -0.22
CA ILE A 8 -17.83 -1.97 -0.51
C ILE A 8 -17.98 -3.11 0.52
N VAL A 9 -18.18 -2.79 1.80
CA VAL A 9 -18.40 -3.81 2.84
C VAL A 9 -19.70 -4.56 2.60
N LEU A 10 -20.82 -3.85 2.36
CA LEU A 10 -22.13 -4.47 2.14
C LEU A 10 -22.15 -5.32 0.86
N ALA A 11 -21.57 -4.83 -0.23
CA ALA A 11 -21.48 -5.55 -1.49
C ALA A 11 -20.62 -6.83 -1.41
N SER A 12 -19.71 -6.89 -0.43
CA SER A 12 -18.84 -8.05 -0.19
C SER A 12 -19.53 -9.17 0.59
N ILE A 13 -20.48 -8.87 1.48
CA ILE A 13 -21.03 -9.85 2.42
C ILE A 13 -21.69 -11.06 1.71
N PRO A 14 -22.64 -10.90 0.77
CA PRO A 14 -23.30 -12.04 0.14
C PRO A 14 -22.36 -12.98 -0.63
N PRO A 15 -21.49 -12.51 -1.56
CA PRO A 15 -20.56 -13.40 -2.25
C PRO A 15 -19.57 -14.06 -1.29
N GLY A 16 -19.13 -13.33 -0.26
CA GLY A 16 -18.29 -13.86 0.80
C GLY A 16 -18.92 -15.02 1.54
N LEU A 17 -20.14 -14.86 2.05
CA LEU A 17 -20.88 -15.90 2.75
C LEU A 17 -21.12 -17.14 1.88
N ALA A 18 -21.46 -16.92 0.59
CA ALA A 18 -21.65 -18.01 -0.35
C ALA A 18 -20.35 -18.81 -0.56
N LEU A 19 -19.22 -18.12 -0.69
CA LEU A 19 -17.91 -18.75 -0.86
C LEU A 19 -17.43 -19.43 0.43
N THR A 20 -17.64 -18.82 1.61
CA THR A 20 -17.37 -19.47 2.91
C THR A 20 -18.10 -20.79 3.04
N ARG A 21 -19.37 -20.86 2.62
CA ARG A 21 -20.16 -22.10 2.68
C ARG A 21 -19.56 -23.24 1.83
N ILE A 22 -18.88 -22.90 0.74
CA ILE A 22 -18.22 -23.86 -0.16
C ILE A 22 -16.83 -24.27 0.36
N LEU A 23 -16.04 -23.29 0.83
CA LEU A 23 -14.65 -23.49 1.23
C LEU A 23 -14.50 -23.97 2.68
N ASP A 24 -15.41 -23.57 3.56
CA ASP A 24 -15.41 -23.89 4.99
C ASP A 24 -16.82 -24.27 5.49
N GLY A 25 -17.28 -25.46 5.12
CA GLY A 25 -18.60 -25.99 5.51
C GLY A 25 -18.78 -26.18 7.03
N ALA A 26 -17.69 -26.19 7.81
CA ALA A 26 -17.73 -26.28 9.27
C ALA A 26 -17.83 -24.92 9.97
N ALA A 27 -17.80 -23.81 9.23
CA ALA A 27 -17.83 -22.47 9.80
C ALA A 27 -19.16 -22.19 10.52
N ASP A 28 -19.05 -21.80 11.78
CA ASP A 28 -20.15 -21.25 12.57
C ASP A 28 -20.39 -19.77 12.22
N THR A 29 -21.38 -19.14 12.87
CA THR A 29 -21.75 -17.74 12.58
C THR A 29 -20.57 -16.78 12.79
N PHE A 30 -19.76 -17.00 13.82
CA PHE A 30 -18.58 -16.18 14.11
C PHE A 30 -17.53 -16.30 13.01
N ARG A 31 -17.16 -17.53 12.61
CA ARG A 31 -16.19 -17.70 11.53
C ARG A 31 -16.73 -17.20 10.18
N LYS A 32 -18.03 -17.36 9.92
CA LYS A 32 -18.70 -16.79 8.74
C LYS A 32 -18.64 -15.26 8.72
N SER A 33 -18.81 -14.58 9.86
CA SER A 33 -18.68 -13.12 9.90
C SER A 33 -17.25 -12.65 9.66
N LEU A 34 -16.25 -13.40 10.11
CA LEU A 34 -14.84 -13.12 9.84
C LEU A 34 -14.46 -13.34 8.36
N LEU A 35 -14.94 -14.41 7.74
CA LEU A 35 -14.57 -14.80 6.37
C LEU A 35 -15.37 -14.10 5.27
N CYS A 36 -16.53 -13.51 5.57
CA CYS A 36 -17.38 -12.93 4.53
C CYS A 36 -16.73 -11.72 3.83
N LEU A 37 -16.10 -10.80 4.58
CA LEU A 37 -15.44 -9.65 3.98
C LEU A 37 -14.26 -10.03 3.06
N PRO A 38 -13.25 -10.82 3.49
CA PRO A 38 -12.12 -11.16 2.63
C PRO A 38 -12.50 -11.93 1.37
N LEU A 39 -13.36 -12.92 1.50
CA LEU A 39 -13.80 -13.72 0.37
C LEU A 39 -14.68 -12.91 -0.59
N GLY A 40 -15.55 -12.06 -0.05
CA GLY A 40 -16.39 -11.18 -0.83
C GLY A 40 -15.60 -10.13 -1.60
N LEU A 41 -14.67 -9.47 -0.93
CA LEU A 41 -13.83 -8.43 -1.52
C LEU A 41 -12.96 -8.98 -2.65
N LEU A 42 -12.42 -10.19 -2.49
CA LEU A 42 -11.71 -10.90 -3.56
C LEU A 42 -12.59 -11.14 -4.80
N VAL A 43 -13.87 -11.48 -4.60
CA VAL A 43 -14.84 -11.64 -5.69
C VAL A 43 -15.17 -10.30 -6.35
N LEU A 44 -15.30 -9.20 -5.60
CA LEU A 44 -15.55 -7.88 -6.17
C LEU A 44 -14.37 -7.40 -7.03
N TYR A 45 -13.14 -7.52 -6.54
CA TYR A 45 -11.93 -7.27 -7.32
C TYR A 45 -11.91 -8.11 -8.59
N GLY A 46 -12.12 -9.42 -8.45
CA GLY A 46 -12.15 -10.35 -9.58
C GLY A 46 -13.20 -10.00 -10.64
N THR A 47 -14.39 -9.59 -10.19
CA THR A 47 -15.50 -9.23 -11.08
C THR A 47 -15.16 -7.97 -11.89
N SER A 48 -14.70 -6.90 -11.23
CA SER A 48 -14.30 -5.66 -11.92
C SER A 48 -13.12 -5.89 -12.87
N GLY A 49 -12.08 -6.59 -12.38
CA GLY A 49 -10.90 -6.90 -13.19
C GLY A 49 -11.22 -7.76 -14.41
N MET A 50 -12.12 -8.74 -14.28
CA MET A 50 -12.53 -9.59 -15.41
C MET A 50 -13.30 -8.79 -16.46
N LEU A 51 -14.20 -7.89 -16.07
CA LEU A 51 -14.90 -7.01 -17.02
C LEU A 51 -13.93 -6.13 -17.80
N PHE A 52 -12.88 -5.64 -17.14
CA PHE A 52 -11.82 -4.88 -17.78
C PHE A 52 -11.05 -5.72 -18.81
N VAL A 53 -10.59 -6.91 -18.43
CA VAL A 53 -9.88 -7.82 -19.37
C VAL A 53 -10.74 -8.20 -20.57
N LEU A 54 -12.05 -8.32 -20.39
CA LEU A 54 -13.01 -8.61 -21.46
C LEU A 54 -13.40 -7.38 -22.30
N GLN A 55 -12.79 -6.21 -22.07
CA GLN A 55 -13.14 -4.94 -22.71
C GLN A 55 -14.64 -4.58 -22.59
N ALA A 56 -15.26 -5.04 -21.49
CA ALA A 56 -16.67 -4.83 -21.19
C ALA A 56 -16.88 -3.90 -19.99
N TRP A 57 -15.82 -3.25 -19.53
CA TRP A 57 -15.86 -2.38 -18.36
C TRP A 57 -16.52 -1.05 -18.69
N ASN A 58 -17.57 -0.71 -17.96
CA ASN A 58 -18.11 0.63 -17.80
C ASN A 58 -18.88 0.67 -16.47
N PHE A 59 -19.20 1.86 -15.98
CA PHE A 59 -19.91 2.04 -14.72
C PHE A 59 -21.16 1.15 -14.58
N ILE A 60 -21.97 1.07 -15.64
CA ILE A 60 -23.22 0.31 -15.65
C ILE A 60 -22.96 -1.20 -15.61
N SER A 61 -22.01 -1.70 -16.41
CA SER A 61 -21.71 -3.13 -16.52
C SER A 61 -21.15 -3.68 -15.20
N VAL A 62 -20.28 -2.93 -14.53
CA VAL A 62 -19.74 -3.29 -13.22
C VAL A 62 -20.85 -3.31 -12.17
N THR A 63 -21.67 -2.27 -12.13
CA THR A 63 -22.79 -2.17 -11.17
C THR A 63 -23.76 -3.34 -11.34
N VAL A 64 -24.19 -3.63 -12.58
CA VAL A 64 -25.08 -4.75 -12.88
C VAL A 64 -24.43 -6.08 -12.52
N SER A 65 -23.15 -6.27 -12.80
CA SER A 65 -22.43 -7.51 -12.49
C SER A 65 -22.30 -7.74 -10.98
N ILE A 66 -21.97 -6.70 -10.21
CA ILE A 66 -21.89 -6.79 -8.75
C ILE A 66 -23.27 -7.10 -8.16
N LEU A 67 -24.34 -6.46 -8.65
CA LEU A 67 -25.71 -6.76 -8.23
C LEU A 67 -26.10 -8.20 -8.58
N LEU A 68 -25.77 -8.67 -9.78
CA LEU A 68 -26.04 -10.04 -10.22
C LEU A 68 -25.29 -11.05 -9.37
N VAL A 69 -24.01 -10.83 -9.09
CA VAL A 69 -23.21 -11.66 -8.18
C VAL A 69 -23.87 -11.73 -6.81
N ASN A 70 -24.26 -10.58 -6.24
CA ASN A 70 -24.94 -10.52 -4.94
C ASN A 70 -26.28 -11.29 -4.93
N ILE A 71 -27.13 -11.09 -5.95
CA ILE A 71 -28.42 -11.79 -6.08
C ILE A 71 -28.19 -13.30 -6.22
N CYS A 72 -27.27 -13.73 -7.08
CA CYS A 72 -26.91 -15.13 -7.25
C CYS A 72 -26.40 -15.76 -5.94
N SER A 73 -25.57 -15.04 -5.18
CA SER A 73 -25.08 -15.48 -3.88
C SER A 73 -26.20 -15.61 -2.85
N ILE A 74 -27.14 -14.66 -2.79
CA ILE A 74 -28.32 -14.73 -1.91
C ILE A 74 -29.20 -15.93 -2.29
N LEU A 75 -29.50 -16.13 -3.57
CA LEU A 75 -30.27 -17.27 -4.05
C LEU A 75 -29.58 -18.60 -3.73
N PHE A 76 -28.25 -18.66 -3.85
CA PHE A 76 -27.46 -19.82 -3.46
C PHE A 76 -27.54 -20.10 -1.95
N LEU A 77 -27.47 -19.06 -1.11
CA LEU A 77 -27.61 -19.19 0.34
C LEU A 77 -29.03 -19.62 0.75
N GLN A 78 -30.06 -19.10 0.06
CA GLN A 78 -31.47 -19.41 0.34
C GLN A 78 -31.92 -20.81 -0.09
N LYS A 79 -31.15 -21.50 -0.95
CA LYS A 79 -31.39 -22.93 -1.24
C LYS A 79 -31.22 -23.73 0.05
N LYS A 80 -32.32 -23.87 0.80
CA LYS A 80 -32.44 -24.77 1.95
C LYS A 80 -32.10 -26.18 1.48
N ILE A 81 -31.55 -26.98 2.39
CA ILE A 81 -31.27 -28.41 2.22
C ILE A 81 -32.60 -29.17 2.03
N ARG A 82 -33.23 -29.01 0.87
CA ARG A 82 -34.36 -29.78 0.36
C ARG A 82 -33.91 -30.44 -0.94
N ILE A 83 -32.86 -31.25 -0.84
CA ILE A 83 -32.35 -32.08 -1.93
C ILE A 83 -32.41 -33.51 -1.41
N LYS A 84 -33.01 -34.41 -2.19
CA LYS A 84 -33.22 -35.82 -1.83
C LYS A 84 -31.91 -36.43 -1.29
N LYS A 85 -32.04 -37.23 -0.21
CA LYS A 85 -30.99 -37.85 0.63
C LYS A 85 -29.81 -38.55 -0.08
N THR A 86 -29.82 -38.69 -1.40
CA THR A 86 -28.87 -39.54 -2.15
C THR A 86 -27.78 -38.79 -2.93
N GLN A 87 -27.77 -37.45 -2.95
CA GLN A 87 -26.75 -36.67 -3.67
C GLN A 87 -26.27 -35.40 -2.93
N HIS A 88 -25.94 -35.51 -1.64
CA HIS A 88 -25.32 -34.39 -0.92
C HIS A 88 -23.83 -34.25 -1.26
N SER A 89 -23.36 -33.04 -1.56
CA SER A 89 -21.92 -32.73 -1.64
C SER A 89 -21.27 -32.84 -0.26
N HIS A 90 -19.96 -33.11 -0.19
CA HIS A 90 -19.25 -33.24 1.09
C HIS A 90 -19.43 -32.01 2.00
N TRP A 91 -19.36 -30.78 1.46
CA TRP A 91 -19.60 -29.57 2.26
C TRP A 91 -21.04 -29.48 2.80
N GLN A 92 -22.04 -29.97 2.05
CA GLN A 92 -23.44 -30.04 2.53
C GLN A 92 -23.60 -31.09 3.62
N ARG A 93 -22.88 -32.21 3.52
CA ARG A 93 -22.84 -33.25 4.56
C ARG A 93 -22.20 -32.71 5.84
N LEU A 94 -21.08 -32.01 5.72
CA LEU A 94 -20.39 -31.37 6.84
C LEU A 94 -21.26 -30.30 7.51
N GLU A 95 -21.87 -29.41 6.73
CA GLU A 95 -22.80 -28.40 7.26
C GLU A 95 -23.99 -29.06 7.97
N ALA A 96 -24.57 -30.11 7.37
CA ALA A 96 -25.67 -30.87 7.98
C ALA A 96 -25.25 -31.56 9.29
N ALA A 97 -24.08 -32.19 9.33
CA ALA A 97 -23.53 -32.85 10.51
C ALA A 97 -23.22 -31.85 11.64
N MET A 98 -22.66 -30.69 11.31
CA MET A 98 -22.47 -29.58 12.26
C MET A 98 -23.79 -29.12 12.87
N HIS A 99 -24.89 -29.13 12.10
CA HIS A 99 -26.26 -28.85 12.56
C HIS A 99 -26.97 -30.04 13.25
N GLY A 100 -26.28 -31.16 13.46
CA GLY A 100 -26.82 -32.31 14.20
C GLY A 100 -27.75 -33.22 13.40
N LEU A 101 -27.75 -33.13 12.06
CA LEU A 101 -28.47 -34.07 11.21
C LEU A 101 -27.68 -35.37 11.08
N VAL A 102 -28.31 -36.50 11.45
CA VAL A 102 -27.71 -37.84 11.31
C VAL A 102 -27.74 -38.25 9.83
N LEU A 103 -26.56 -38.41 9.24
CA LEU A 103 -26.39 -38.94 7.88
C LEU A 103 -26.61 -40.46 7.90
N SER A 104 -27.16 -41.02 6.81
CA SER A 104 -27.51 -42.45 6.73
C SER A 104 -26.30 -43.38 6.58
N GLU A 105 -25.16 -42.86 6.14
CA GLU A 105 -23.86 -43.54 6.08
C GLU A 105 -22.94 -42.87 7.11
N SER A 106 -22.37 -43.65 8.03
CA SER A 106 -21.39 -43.18 9.00
C SER A 106 -20.04 -42.99 8.30
N GLU A 107 -19.63 -41.74 8.08
CA GLU A 107 -18.30 -41.38 7.59
C GLU A 107 -17.44 -40.97 8.80
N PRO A 108 -16.53 -41.84 9.31
CA PRO A 108 -15.79 -41.57 10.55
C PRO A 108 -14.91 -40.31 10.45
N GLU A 109 -14.38 -40.01 9.26
CA GLU A 109 -13.58 -38.80 9.01
C GLU A 109 -14.39 -37.51 9.17
N LEU A 110 -15.64 -37.52 8.73
CA LEU A 110 -16.55 -36.38 8.86
C LEU A 110 -16.92 -36.14 10.33
N GLU A 111 -17.15 -37.22 11.08
CA GLU A 111 -17.45 -37.15 12.50
C GLU A 111 -16.26 -36.60 13.31
N GLU A 112 -15.03 -37.02 12.98
CA GLU A 112 -13.81 -36.48 13.57
C GLU A 112 -13.63 -34.98 13.27
N GLU A 113 -13.83 -34.55 12.01
CA GLU A 113 -13.75 -33.14 11.63
C GLU A 113 -14.78 -32.31 12.42
N VAL A 114 -16.02 -32.79 12.53
CA VAL A 114 -17.09 -32.11 13.30
C VAL A 114 -16.74 -32.00 14.79
N GLN A 115 -16.20 -33.06 15.40
CA GLN A 115 -15.81 -33.04 16.80
C GLN A 115 -14.68 -32.06 17.08
N ALA A 116 -13.61 -32.09 16.26
CA ALA A 116 -12.50 -31.15 16.38
C ALA A 116 -12.96 -29.70 16.24
N GLN A 117 -13.81 -29.41 15.24
CA GLN A 117 -14.32 -28.05 15.01
C GLN A 117 -15.21 -27.56 16.14
N ARG A 118 -16.08 -28.41 16.70
CA ARG A 118 -16.88 -28.06 17.89
C ARG A 118 -16.01 -27.79 19.11
N TRP A 119 -14.93 -28.54 19.30
CA TRP A 119 -14.01 -28.33 20.41
C TRP A 119 -13.32 -26.97 20.31
N PHE A 120 -12.78 -26.60 19.15
CA PHE A 120 -12.19 -25.27 18.94
C PHE A 120 -13.19 -24.15 19.21
N GLN A 121 -14.43 -24.30 18.72
CA GLN A 121 -15.50 -23.32 18.93
C GLN A 121 -15.82 -23.12 20.42
N GLN A 122 -15.83 -24.19 21.21
CA GLN A 122 -16.08 -24.14 22.65
C GLN A 122 -14.90 -23.57 23.45
N GLN A 123 -13.67 -23.76 22.98
CA GLN A 123 -12.46 -23.36 23.69
C GLN A 123 -11.97 -21.93 23.34
N ARG A 124 -12.72 -21.18 22.52
CA ARG A 124 -12.38 -19.79 22.20
C ARG A 124 -12.31 -18.93 23.45
N ASN A 125 -11.16 -18.29 23.70
CA ASN A 125 -11.02 -17.33 24.78
C ASN A 125 -11.67 -15.98 24.41
N PRO A 126 -12.79 -15.58 25.04
CA PRO A 126 -13.54 -14.38 24.65
C PRO A 126 -12.71 -13.09 24.79
N MET A 127 -11.87 -12.98 25.83
CA MET A 127 -11.03 -11.79 26.02
C MET A 127 -10.00 -11.65 24.92
N LEU A 128 -9.43 -12.78 24.46
CA LEU A 128 -8.50 -12.78 23.35
C LEU A 128 -9.18 -12.42 22.02
N GLN A 129 -10.43 -12.88 21.81
CA GLN A 129 -11.23 -12.47 20.66
C GLN A 129 -11.51 -10.96 20.67
N ILE A 130 -11.84 -10.39 21.84
CA ILE A 130 -12.07 -8.94 21.99
C ILE A 130 -10.78 -8.16 21.68
N ALA A 131 -9.63 -8.60 22.21
CA ALA A 131 -8.34 -7.97 21.92
C ALA A 131 -7.99 -8.01 20.43
N ALA A 132 -8.17 -9.15 19.77
CA ALA A 132 -7.96 -9.28 18.33
C ALA A 132 -8.93 -8.39 17.52
N GLY A 133 -10.19 -8.31 17.94
CA GLY A 133 -11.20 -7.43 17.33
C GLY A 133 -10.85 -5.95 17.47
N PHE A 134 -10.39 -5.53 18.65
CA PHE A 134 -9.91 -4.17 18.89
C PHE A 134 -8.71 -3.86 18.01
N PHE A 135 -7.72 -4.75 17.94
CA PHE A 135 -6.57 -4.59 17.04
C PHE A 135 -6.99 -4.44 15.57
N CYS A 136 -7.90 -5.29 15.09
CA CYS A 136 -8.46 -5.16 13.73
C CYS A 136 -9.10 -3.78 13.53
N ALA A 137 -9.90 -3.31 14.50
CA ALA A 137 -10.54 -2.00 14.42
C ALA A 137 -9.52 -0.84 14.41
N MET A 138 -8.43 -0.95 15.18
CA MET A 138 -7.36 0.06 15.20
C MET A 138 -6.69 0.22 13.84
N THR A 139 -6.67 -0.81 12.98
CA THR A 139 -6.12 -0.68 11.62
C THR A 139 -6.92 0.23 10.70
N LEU A 140 -8.14 0.62 11.10
CA LEU A 140 -8.95 1.62 10.41
C LEU A 140 -8.73 3.04 10.93
N LEU A 141 -7.98 3.22 12.02
CA LEU A 141 -7.67 4.53 12.58
C LEU A 141 -7.01 5.49 11.58
N PRO A 142 -6.10 5.04 10.68
CA PRO A 142 -5.62 5.83 9.56
C PRO A 142 -6.72 6.53 8.75
N LEU A 143 -7.86 5.87 8.51
CA LEU A 143 -8.98 6.46 7.75
C LEU A 143 -9.65 7.64 8.45
N LEU A 144 -9.40 7.82 9.75
CA LEU A 144 -9.93 8.92 10.55
C LEU A 144 -8.93 10.05 10.75
N LEU A 145 -7.63 9.72 10.78
CA LEU A 145 -6.56 10.65 11.14
C LEU A 145 -5.82 11.22 9.93
N ILE A 146 -5.86 10.52 8.79
CA ILE A 146 -5.06 10.85 7.63
C ILE A 146 -5.99 11.30 6.51
N GLU A 147 -5.68 12.46 5.93
CA GLU A 147 -6.48 13.06 4.86
C GLU A 147 -6.11 12.51 3.48
N ARG A 148 -4.84 12.15 3.27
CA ARG A 148 -4.32 11.68 1.97
C ARG A 148 -3.32 10.51 2.13
N PRO A 149 -3.17 9.62 1.14
CA PRO A 149 -2.18 8.55 1.23
C PRO A 149 -0.74 9.09 1.36
N PHE A 150 0.15 8.35 2.06
CA PHE A 150 1.54 8.78 2.29
C PHE A 150 2.47 8.47 1.12
N GLY A 151 2.45 7.22 0.64
CA GLY A 151 3.41 6.76 -0.37
C GLY A 151 3.21 7.36 -1.76
N VAL A 152 4.05 6.94 -2.70
CA VAL A 152 4.03 7.41 -4.10
C VAL A 152 3.25 6.47 -5.03
N ASP A 153 3.09 5.19 -4.66
CA ASP A 153 2.47 4.17 -5.52
C ASP A 153 1.04 4.53 -5.92
N TRP A 154 0.28 5.20 -5.03
CA TRP A 154 -1.11 5.54 -5.29
C TRP A 154 -1.36 6.57 -6.37
N VAL A 155 -0.41 7.44 -6.62
CA VAL A 155 -0.43 8.39 -7.73
C VAL A 155 -0.60 7.64 -9.06
N GLY A 156 0.16 6.55 -9.23
CA GLY A 156 0.13 5.74 -10.44
C GLY A 156 -1.22 5.05 -10.63
N PHE A 157 -1.68 4.26 -9.65
CA PHE A 157 -2.95 3.54 -9.82
C PHE A 157 -4.18 4.44 -9.71
N GLY A 158 -4.07 5.61 -9.07
CA GLY A 158 -5.09 6.65 -9.10
C GLY A 158 -5.26 7.23 -10.49
N THR A 159 -4.16 7.46 -11.22
CA THR A 159 -4.18 7.86 -12.63
C THR A 159 -4.83 6.79 -13.51
N LEU A 160 -4.46 5.51 -13.31
CA LEU A 160 -5.10 4.40 -14.01
C LEU A 160 -6.61 4.35 -13.73
N ALA A 161 -7.04 4.56 -12.48
CA ALA A 161 -8.44 4.58 -12.12
C ALA A 161 -9.19 5.75 -12.77
N ALA A 162 -8.59 6.95 -12.81
CA ALA A 162 -9.18 8.12 -13.48
C ALA A 162 -9.38 7.87 -14.98
N ASN A 163 -8.42 7.23 -15.65
CA ASN A 163 -8.55 6.87 -17.07
C ASN A 163 -9.60 5.77 -17.29
N VAL A 164 -9.66 4.78 -16.39
CA VAL A 164 -10.74 3.78 -16.46
C VAL A 164 -12.11 4.43 -16.28
N GLN A 165 -12.27 5.41 -15.40
CA GLN A 165 -13.54 6.15 -15.26
C GLN A 165 -13.94 6.89 -16.55
N SER A 166 -12.98 7.45 -17.28
CA SER A 166 -13.28 8.27 -18.47
C SER A 166 -13.42 7.46 -19.75
N THR A 167 -12.52 6.51 -20.02
CA THR A 167 -12.46 5.75 -21.28
C THR A 167 -12.82 4.29 -21.12
N GLY A 168 -12.79 3.75 -19.89
CA GLY A 168 -12.90 2.31 -19.63
C GLY A 168 -11.66 1.50 -20.04
N SER A 169 -10.56 2.17 -20.38
CA SER A 169 -9.31 1.54 -20.84
C SER A 169 -8.08 2.06 -20.08
N PHE A 170 -6.91 1.50 -20.39
CA PHE A 170 -5.61 1.97 -19.93
C PHE A 170 -4.84 2.69 -21.04
N ASP A 171 -5.56 3.24 -22.02
CA ASP A 171 -4.94 4.05 -23.06
C ASP A 171 -4.58 5.42 -22.49
N LEU A 172 -3.46 5.97 -22.95
CA LEU A 172 -3.01 7.29 -22.52
C LEU A 172 -3.96 8.38 -23.05
N PRO A 173 -4.34 9.37 -22.23
CA PRO A 173 -5.07 10.53 -22.72
C PRO A 173 -4.17 11.45 -23.55
N SER A 174 -4.79 12.18 -24.49
CA SER A 174 -4.19 13.33 -25.17
C SER A 174 -3.54 14.27 -24.14
N PRO A 175 -2.35 14.84 -24.40
CA PRO A 175 -1.65 14.94 -25.69
C PRO A 175 -0.66 13.80 -25.97
N ASN A 176 -0.60 12.78 -25.11
CA ASN A 176 0.28 11.63 -25.28
C ASN A 176 -0.49 10.45 -25.91
N SER A 177 0.22 9.48 -26.49
CA SER A 177 -0.38 8.29 -27.08
C SER A 177 0.39 7.03 -26.69
N GLY A 178 -0.35 5.95 -26.42
CA GLY A 178 0.21 4.69 -25.90
C GLY A 178 -0.73 3.99 -24.93
N VAL A 179 -0.21 3.01 -24.19
CA VAL A 179 -1.01 2.17 -23.28
C VAL A 179 -0.23 1.75 -22.03
N TRP A 180 -0.89 1.76 -20.87
CA TRP A 180 -0.36 1.12 -19.65
C TRP A 180 -0.71 -0.37 -19.61
N THR A 181 0.27 -1.20 -19.27
CA THR A 181 0.06 -2.60 -18.91
C THR A 181 0.21 -2.77 -17.39
N TYR A 182 -0.92 -2.97 -16.72
CA TYR A 182 -1.00 -3.18 -15.27
C TYR A 182 -2.13 -4.15 -14.91
N PRO A 183 -2.06 -4.91 -13.78
CA PRO A 183 -3.18 -5.70 -13.29
C PRO A 183 -4.43 -4.85 -13.01
N PRO A 184 -5.59 -5.16 -13.63
CA PRO A 184 -6.67 -4.18 -13.69
C PRO A 184 -7.63 -4.19 -12.50
N ALA A 185 -7.65 -5.23 -11.67
CA ALA A 185 -8.71 -5.38 -10.68
C ALA A 185 -8.73 -4.27 -9.63
N PHE A 186 -7.56 -3.81 -9.17
CA PHE A 186 -7.50 -2.74 -8.18
C PHE A 186 -7.89 -1.37 -8.78
N PRO A 187 -7.26 -0.87 -9.87
CA PRO A 187 -7.64 0.42 -10.45
C PRO A 187 -9.10 0.45 -10.95
N SER A 188 -9.59 -0.65 -11.52
CA SER A 188 -10.96 -0.70 -12.04
C SER A 188 -12.04 -0.71 -10.95
N LEU A 189 -11.78 -1.38 -9.81
CA LEU A 189 -12.69 -1.34 -8.66
C LEU A 189 -12.64 0.02 -7.97
N LEU A 190 -11.45 0.63 -7.90
CA LEU A 190 -11.26 2.00 -7.41
C LEU A 190 -12.05 3.01 -8.24
N ALA A 191 -11.96 2.91 -9.57
CA ALA A 191 -12.73 3.72 -10.52
C ALA A 191 -14.24 3.64 -10.23
N TRP A 192 -14.79 2.42 -10.19
CA TRP A 192 -16.21 2.21 -9.91
C TRP A 192 -16.64 2.73 -8.53
N LEU A 193 -15.83 2.48 -7.49
CA LEU A 193 -16.17 2.86 -6.12
C LEU A 193 -16.13 4.38 -5.93
N SER A 194 -15.18 5.07 -6.56
CA SER A 194 -15.09 6.53 -6.51
C SER A 194 -16.26 7.17 -7.23
N GLU A 195 -16.63 6.66 -8.40
CA GLU A 195 -17.76 7.16 -9.19
C GLU A 195 -19.11 6.95 -8.48
N ILE A 196 -19.40 5.75 -7.97
CA ILE A 196 -20.67 5.45 -7.30
C ILE A 196 -20.85 6.20 -5.97
N SER A 197 -19.75 6.50 -5.28
CA SER A 197 -19.78 7.14 -3.96
C SER A 197 -19.61 8.67 -4.01
N GLY A 198 -19.23 9.23 -5.16
CA GLY A 198 -18.86 10.64 -5.32
C GLY A 198 -17.66 11.06 -4.46
N THR A 199 -16.86 10.11 -3.97
CA THR A 199 -15.66 10.39 -3.16
C THR A 199 -14.44 10.48 -4.08
N SER A 200 -13.48 11.36 -3.77
CA SER A 200 -12.25 11.48 -4.58
C SER A 200 -11.48 10.15 -4.67
N ILE A 201 -10.73 9.96 -5.75
CA ILE A 201 -9.94 8.74 -5.98
C ILE A 201 -8.93 8.52 -4.85
N GLU A 202 -8.32 9.59 -4.35
CA GLU A 202 -7.31 9.59 -3.28
C GLU A 202 -7.87 8.95 -2.00
N HIS A 203 -9.01 9.46 -1.52
CA HIS A 203 -9.71 8.93 -0.35
C HIS A 203 -10.23 7.52 -0.60
N THR A 204 -10.76 7.26 -1.79
CA THR A 204 -11.31 5.94 -2.15
C THR A 204 -10.23 4.88 -2.20
N ALA A 205 -9.04 5.22 -2.71
CA ALA A 205 -7.86 4.37 -2.72
C ALA A 205 -7.42 4.02 -1.30
N MET A 206 -7.34 5.04 -0.43
CA MET A 206 -6.99 4.85 0.98
C MET A 206 -7.98 3.92 1.70
N ILE A 207 -9.29 4.11 1.48
CA ILE A 207 -10.36 3.24 2.00
C ILE A 207 -10.16 1.81 1.51
N LEU A 208 -10.00 1.63 0.20
CA LEU A 208 -9.89 0.31 -0.42
C LEU A 208 -8.63 -0.45 0.06
N GLY A 209 -7.52 0.26 0.24
CA GLY A 209 -6.30 -0.25 0.85
C GLY A 209 -6.53 -0.75 2.28
N HIS A 210 -7.00 0.10 3.18
CA HIS A 210 -7.16 -0.25 4.61
C HIS A 210 -8.27 -1.30 4.83
N ILE A 211 -9.35 -1.28 4.04
CA ILE A 211 -10.35 -2.36 4.05
C ILE A 211 -9.73 -3.68 3.58
N SER A 212 -8.84 -3.66 2.59
CA SER A 212 -8.14 -4.88 2.16
C SER A 212 -7.24 -5.43 3.28
N LEU A 213 -6.53 -4.57 4.01
CA LEU A 213 -5.76 -5.00 5.19
C LEU A 213 -6.67 -5.59 6.28
N LEU A 214 -7.76 -4.89 6.63
CA LEU A 214 -8.75 -5.41 7.58
C LEU A 214 -9.28 -6.77 7.14
N ALA A 215 -9.64 -6.90 5.86
CA ALA A 215 -10.14 -8.14 5.29
C ALA A 215 -9.11 -9.27 5.41
N ILE A 216 -7.82 -9.01 5.17
CA ILE A 216 -6.75 -10.00 5.40
C ILE A 216 -6.67 -10.41 6.86
N LEU A 217 -6.72 -9.46 7.80
CA LEU A 217 -6.69 -9.77 9.24
C LEU A 217 -7.90 -10.63 9.65
N LEU A 218 -9.11 -10.26 9.24
CA LEU A 218 -10.31 -11.06 9.48
C LEU A 218 -10.24 -12.42 8.78
N GLY A 219 -9.63 -12.48 7.60
CA GLY A 219 -9.38 -13.71 6.85
C GLY A 219 -8.45 -14.66 7.58
N ILE A 220 -7.32 -14.17 8.08
CA ILE A 220 -6.36 -14.91 8.90
C ILE A 220 -7.04 -15.37 10.19
N TRP A 221 -7.84 -14.50 10.83
CA TRP A 221 -8.62 -14.84 12.01
C TRP A 221 -9.52 -16.04 11.73
N GLY A 222 -10.35 -15.94 10.69
CA GLY A 222 -11.32 -16.96 10.35
C GLY A 222 -10.67 -18.26 9.88
N SER A 223 -9.61 -18.17 9.07
CA SER A 223 -8.91 -19.35 8.56
C SER A 223 -8.17 -20.09 9.67
N MET A 224 -7.54 -19.37 10.61
CA MET A 224 -6.78 -20.00 11.70
C MET A 224 -7.63 -20.38 12.91
N ASP A 225 -8.83 -19.82 13.07
CA ASP A 225 -9.80 -20.28 14.07
C ASP A 225 -10.17 -21.76 13.88
N ARG A 226 -10.04 -22.29 12.66
CA ARG A 226 -10.23 -23.72 12.38
C ARG A 226 -9.20 -24.63 13.03
N LEU A 227 -8.05 -24.09 13.38
CA LEU A 227 -6.97 -24.73 14.13
C LEU A 227 -6.93 -24.22 15.57
N GLY A 228 -7.95 -23.45 15.99
CA GLY A 228 -8.03 -22.80 17.29
C GLY A 228 -6.94 -21.76 17.56
N ALA A 229 -6.30 -21.21 16.52
CA ALA A 229 -5.26 -20.18 16.61
C ALA A 229 -5.67 -18.83 15.99
N GLY A 230 -6.97 -18.61 15.74
CA GLY A 230 -7.48 -17.42 15.06
C GLY A 230 -7.00 -16.10 15.67
N ALA A 231 -7.39 -15.83 16.93
CA ALA A 231 -7.08 -14.56 17.58
C ALA A 231 -5.57 -14.38 17.84
N SER A 232 -4.84 -15.46 18.15
CA SER A 232 -3.38 -15.39 18.36
C SER A 232 -2.64 -15.11 17.05
N SER A 233 -3.05 -15.68 15.92
CA SER A 233 -2.47 -15.39 14.60
C SER A 233 -2.70 -13.95 14.16
N VAL A 234 -3.88 -13.38 14.43
CA VAL A 234 -4.14 -11.95 14.12
C VAL A 234 -3.29 -11.03 14.98
N LEU A 235 -3.22 -11.27 16.30
CA LEU A 235 -2.35 -10.48 17.18
C LEU A 235 -0.86 -10.66 16.81
N ALA A 236 -0.48 -11.83 16.27
CA ALA A 236 0.86 -12.07 15.76
C ALA A 236 1.19 -11.21 14.54
N MET A 237 0.19 -10.80 13.74
CA MET A 237 0.41 -9.82 12.67
C MET A 237 0.95 -8.50 13.24
N GLY A 238 0.46 -8.05 14.40
CA GLY A 238 0.97 -6.86 15.10
C GLY A 238 2.37 -7.02 15.72
N GLY A 239 2.99 -8.20 15.59
CA GLY A 239 4.35 -8.45 16.06
C GLY A 239 5.45 -7.88 15.16
N SER A 240 5.10 -7.31 14.00
CA SER A 240 6.06 -6.64 13.11
C SER A 240 5.38 -5.57 12.23
N LEU A 241 6.19 -4.68 11.64
CA LEU A 241 5.71 -3.55 10.84
C LEU A 241 5.44 -3.88 9.37
N ALA A 242 5.83 -5.06 8.87
CA ALA A 242 5.88 -5.40 7.45
C ALA A 242 4.65 -4.98 6.59
N LEU A 243 3.51 -5.69 6.63
CA LEU A 243 2.34 -5.33 5.81
C LEU A 243 1.77 -3.95 6.18
N PHE A 244 1.95 -3.54 7.44
CA PHE A 244 1.54 -2.23 7.95
C PHE A 244 2.34 -1.08 7.32
N ALA A 245 3.63 -1.29 7.05
CA ALA A 245 4.47 -0.33 6.36
C ALA A 245 4.11 -0.25 4.88
N LYS A 246 3.79 -1.38 4.22
CA LYS A 246 3.37 -1.34 2.80
C LYS A 246 1.98 -0.75 2.61
N ILE A 247 1.03 -0.96 3.53
CA ILE A 247 -0.25 -0.25 3.45
C ILE A 247 -0.05 1.25 3.64
N PHE A 248 0.85 1.63 4.55
CA PHE A 248 1.12 3.04 4.84
C PHE A 248 1.79 3.73 3.65
N ASP A 249 2.79 3.10 3.04
CA ASP A 249 3.45 3.53 1.80
C ASP A 249 2.58 3.29 0.54
N SER A 250 1.26 3.16 0.71
CA SER A 250 0.29 3.12 -0.39
C SER A 250 0.42 1.95 -1.37
N GLY A 251 1.12 0.88 -1.00
CA GLY A 251 1.23 -0.36 -1.78
C GLY A 251 -0.05 -1.22 -1.76
N TYR A 252 -1.20 -0.58 -1.95
CA TYR A 252 -2.53 -1.18 -1.78
C TYR A 252 -2.79 -2.38 -2.67
N PRO A 253 -2.42 -2.41 -3.98
CA PRO A 253 -2.62 -3.60 -4.82
C PRO A 253 -1.85 -4.82 -4.30
N SER A 254 -0.59 -4.64 -3.88
CA SER A 254 0.24 -5.70 -3.30
C SER A 254 -0.36 -6.27 -2.02
N VAL A 255 -0.89 -5.41 -1.15
CA VAL A 255 -1.61 -5.84 0.06
C VAL A 255 -2.91 -6.55 -0.32
N ALA A 256 -3.77 -5.96 -1.15
CA ALA A 256 -5.04 -6.54 -1.57
C ALA A 256 -4.90 -7.93 -2.22
N SER A 257 -3.82 -8.16 -2.97
CA SER A 257 -3.56 -9.48 -3.57
C SER A 257 -3.34 -10.60 -2.54
N GLN A 258 -2.98 -10.27 -1.29
CA GLN A 258 -2.85 -11.26 -0.22
C GLN A 258 -4.18 -11.90 0.18
N LEU A 259 -5.33 -11.34 -0.24
CA LEU A 259 -6.64 -11.98 -0.07
C LEU A 259 -6.70 -13.39 -0.70
N GLY A 260 -5.93 -13.62 -1.77
CA GLY A 260 -5.78 -14.94 -2.38
C GLY A 260 -5.20 -15.99 -1.43
N LEU A 261 -4.33 -15.58 -0.50
CA LEU A 261 -3.75 -16.46 0.51
C LEU A 261 -4.79 -16.97 1.49
N ILE A 262 -5.84 -16.18 1.81
CA ILE A 262 -6.92 -16.63 2.70
C ILE A 262 -7.61 -17.87 2.13
N VAL A 263 -7.87 -17.88 0.81
CA VAL A 263 -8.41 -19.05 0.12
C VAL A 263 -7.44 -20.21 0.22
N GLY A 264 -6.16 -19.97 -0.07
CA GLY A 264 -5.15 -21.01 0.01
C GLY A 264 -5.00 -21.60 1.42
N LEU A 265 -5.12 -20.80 2.49
CA LEU A 265 -5.14 -21.29 3.87
C LEU A 265 -6.36 -22.16 4.14
N LEU A 266 -7.55 -21.76 3.66
CA LEU A 266 -8.77 -22.56 3.80
C LEU A 266 -8.71 -23.87 3.01
N VAL A 267 -7.94 -23.93 1.93
CA VAL A 267 -7.77 -25.14 1.12
C VAL A 267 -6.68 -26.03 1.68
N VAL A 268 -5.48 -25.51 1.93
CA VAL A 268 -4.28 -26.29 2.28
C VAL A 268 -4.31 -26.81 3.73
N PHE A 269 -4.81 -26.03 4.68
CA PHE A 269 -4.94 -26.49 6.09
C PHE A 269 -6.18 -27.35 6.37
N ARG A 270 -6.81 -27.89 5.32
CA ARG A 270 -7.97 -28.76 5.51
C ARG A 270 -7.50 -30.20 5.73
N PRO A 271 -7.77 -30.84 6.88
CA PRO A 271 -7.27 -32.18 7.16
C PRO A 271 -7.87 -33.26 6.24
N TYR A 272 -9.13 -33.09 5.84
CA TYR A 272 -9.84 -34.04 4.98
C TYR A 272 -10.17 -33.41 3.62
N HIS A 273 -9.42 -33.81 2.59
CA HIS A 273 -9.56 -33.30 1.23
C HIS A 273 -10.38 -34.24 0.35
N GLN A 274 -11.70 -34.23 0.47
CA GLN A 274 -12.56 -34.78 -0.58
C GLN A 274 -13.18 -33.65 -1.37
N SER A 275 -12.62 -33.38 -2.56
CA SER A 275 -12.97 -32.20 -3.34
C SER A 275 -13.73 -32.56 -4.62
N LEU A 276 -15.05 -32.40 -4.52
CA LEU A 276 -16.01 -32.28 -5.60
C LEU A 276 -15.70 -31.08 -6.53
N ARG A 277 -16.17 -31.13 -7.79
CA ARG A 277 -15.97 -30.10 -8.84
C ARG A 277 -16.11 -28.63 -8.36
N ALA A 278 -17.06 -28.33 -7.49
CA ALA A 278 -17.33 -26.95 -7.04
C ALA A 278 -16.19 -26.33 -6.21
N HIS A 279 -15.49 -27.12 -5.39
CA HIS A 279 -14.38 -26.62 -4.58
C HIS A 279 -13.16 -26.27 -5.45
N ILE A 280 -12.88 -27.12 -6.45
CA ILE A 280 -11.83 -26.88 -7.46
C ILE A 280 -12.15 -25.62 -8.27
N ILE A 281 -13.41 -25.47 -8.74
CA ILE A 281 -13.83 -24.28 -9.49
C ILE A 281 -13.68 -23.02 -8.65
N ALA A 282 -14.13 -23.04 -7.39
CA ALA A 282 -13.99 -21.92 -6.48
C ALA A 282 -12.52 -21.53 -6.29
N PHE A 283 -11.65 -22.52 -6.07
CA PHE A 283 -10.22 -22.29 -5.86
C PHE A 283 -9.49 -21.77 -7.10
N ILE A 284 -9.76 -22.33 -8.29
CA ILE A 284 -9.18 -21.84 -9.54
C ILE A 284 -9.65 -20.41 -9.85
N SER A 285 -10.94 -20.13 -9.64
CA SER A 285 -11.50 -18.80 -9.92
C SER A 285 -10.88 -17.73 -9.03
N THR A 286 -10.74 -17.99 -7.73
CA THR A 286 -10.13 -17.04 -6.78
C THR A 286 -8.62 -16.88 -6.97
N ALA A 287 -7.92 -17.94 -7.40
CA ALA A 287 -6.53 -17.82 -7.82
C ALA A 287 -6.39 -16.89 -9.05
N GLY A 288 -7.29 -17.02 -10.03
CA GLY A 288 -7.37 -16.10 -11.17
C GLY A 288 -7.63 -14.65 -10.75
N PHE A 289 -8.56 -14.43 -9.81
CA PHE A 289 -8.82 -13.08 -9.27
C PHE A 289 -7.61 -12.48 -8.56
N THR A 290 -6.82 -13.31 -7.89
CA THR A 290 -5.58 -12.87 -7.22
C THR A 290 -4.58 -12.30 -8.22
N VAL A 291 -4.41 -12.96 -9.38
CA VAL A 291 -3.54 -12.48 -10.47
C VAL A 291 -4.00 -11.12 -11.01
N LEU A 292 -5.31 -10.92 -11.14
CA LEU A 292 -5.89 -9.66 -11.64
C LEU A 292 -5.69 -8.48 -10.67
N ILE A 293 -5.52 -8.75 -9.36
CA ILE A 293 -5.20 -7.73 -8.35
C ILE A 293 -3.73 -7.35 -8.42
N HIS A 294 -2.83 -8.33 -8.22
CA HIS A 294 -1.39 -8.13 -8.32
C HIS A 294 -0.65 -9.49 -8.42
N PRO A 295 0.42 -9.62 -9.24
CA PRO A 295 1.13 -10.89 -9.39
C PRO A 295 1.78 -11.43 -8.11
N THR A 296 2.16 -10.57 -7.16
CA THR A 296 2.83 -10.98 -5.91
C THR A 296 1.99 -11.94 -5.07
N GLY A 297 0.72 -11.62 -4.80
CA GLY A 297 -0.16 -12.51 -4.03
C GLY A 297 -0.32 -13.88 -4.71
N ALA A 298 -0.31 -13.89 -6.04
CA ALA A 298 -0.38 -15.10 -6.83
C ALA A 298 0.92 -15.92 -6.67
N ILE A 299 2.09 -15.30 -6.79
CA ILE A 299 3.39 -15.95 -6.58
C ILE A 299 3.47 -16.56 -5.16
N TYR A 300 2.94 -15.89 -4.14
CA TYR A 300 2.97 -16.40 -2.77
C TYR A 300 2.00 -17.56 -2.57
N LEU A 301 0.82 -17.50 -3.21
CA LEU A 301 -0.09 -18.63 -3.27
C LEU A 301 0.61 -19.82 -3.94
N ALA A 302 1.28 -19.62 -5.08
CA ALA A 302 2.05 -20.67 -5.75
C ALA A 302 3.15 -21.25 -4.84
N GLY A 303 3.85 -20.42 -4.08
CA GLY A 303 4.82 -20.87 -3.07
C GLY A 303 4.20 -21.74 -1.97
N MET A 304 2.98 -21.41 -1.51
CA MET A 304 2.25 -22.23 -0.54
C MET A 304 1.80 -23.57 -1.14
N LEU A 305 1.37 -23.55 -2.39
CA LEU A 305 0.98 -24.77 -3.11
C LEU A 305 2.18 -25.67 -3.40
N LEU A 306 3.33 -25.09 -3.73
CA LEU A 306 4.60 -25.82 -3.83
C LEU A 306 4.97 -26.46 -2.49
N ALA A 307 4.86 -25.73 -1.38
CA ALA A 307 5.10 -26.29 -0.04
C ALA A 307 4.16 -27.47 0.27
N SER A 308 2.87 -27.36 -0.11
CA SER A 308 1.90 -28.45 0.02
C SER A 308 2.29 -29.68 -0.83
N ILE A 309 2.75 -29.46 -2.06
CA ILE A 309 3.24 -30.53 -2.96
C ILE A 309 4.47 -31.22 -2.36
N LEU A 310 5.46 -30.46 -1.88
CA LEU A 310 6.67 -31.00 -1.27
C LEU A 310 6.34 -31.81 -0.01
N MET A 311 5.42 -31.31 0.82
CA MET A 311 4.98 -32.02 2.02
C MET A 311 4.30 -33.35 1.70
N ARG A 312 3.48 -33.42 0.63
CA ARG A 312 2.82 -34.65 0.18
C ARG A 312 3.81 -35.78 -0.10
N THR A 313 4.99 -35.48 -0.65
CA THR A 313 6.01 -36.51 -0.93
C THR A 313 6.55 -37.20 0.33
N SER A 314 6.36 -36.58 1.49
CA SER A 314 6.75 -37.13 2.80
C SER A 314 5.61 -37.78 3.58
N MET A 315 4.40 -37.85 3.01
CA MET A 315 3.21 -38.44 3.65
C MET A 315 3.06 -39.92 3.27
N ASP A 316 2.36 -40.70 4.10
CA ASP A 316 2.03 -42.11 3.84
C ASP A 316 1.11 -42.27 2.62
N GLU A 317 1.11 -43.45 1.98
CA GLU A 317 0.35 -43.71 0.74
C GLU A 317 -1.15 -43.39 0.87
N GLU A 318 -1.77 -43.72 2.01
CA GLU A 318 -3.18 -43.43 2.27
C GLU A 318 -3.46 -41.93 2.37
N GLU A 319 -2.55 -41.17 2.98
CA GLU A 319 -2.63 -39.70 3.07
C GLU A 319 -2.31 -39.01 1.73
N GLN A 320 -1.44 -39.62 0.91
CA GLN A 320 -1.16 -39.15 -0.44
C GLN A 320 -2.37 -39.29 -1.37
N ASP A 321 -3.16 -40.37 -1.23
CA ASP A 321 -4.37 -40.55 -2.04
C ASP A 321 -5.46 -39.56 -1.62
N ARG A 322 -5.63 -39.31 -0.32
CA ARG A 322 -6.54 -38.28 0.22
C ARG A 322 -6.21 -36.88 -0.29
N SER A 323 -4.94 -36.52 -0.45
CA SER A 323 -4.50 -35.18 -0.90
C SER A 323 -4.40 -34.99 -2.43
N LYS A 324 -4.72 -36.02 -3.22
CA LYS A 324 -4.51 -36.07 -4.67
C LYS A 324 -5.18 -34.94 -5.46
N HIS A 325 -6.38 -34.53 -5.06
CA HIS A 325 -7.13 -33.47 -5.77
C HIS A 325 -6.54 -32.08 -5.57
N VAL A 326 -6.06 -31.78 -4.36
CA VAL A 326 -5.36 -30.52 -4.07
C VAL A 326 -4.06 -30.49 -4.87
N PHE A 327 -3.32 -31.60 -4.89
CA PHE A 327 -2.11 -31.74 -5.71
C PHE A 327 -2.34 -31.42 -7.20
N PHE A 328 -3.34 -32.03 -7.85
CA PHE A 328 -3.63 -31.74 -9.26
C PHE A 328 -4.10 -30.30 -9.48
N SER A 329 -4.96 -29.79 -8.61
CA SER A 329 -5.45 -28.40 -8.72
C SER A 329 -4.30 -27.40 -8.57
N SER A 330 -3.38 -27.66 -7.63
CA SER A 330 -2.16 -26.86 -7.43
C SER A 330 -1.27 -26.84 -8.67
N ILE A 331 -1.04 -27.99 -9.29
CA ILE A 331 -0.24 -28.07 -10.53
C ILE A 331 -0.89 -27.29 -11.66
N ILE A 332 -2.21 -27.44 -11.86
CA ILE A 332 -2.95 -26.72 -12.90
C ILE A 332 -2.84 -25.20 -12.67
N ILE A 333 -3.10 -24.75 -11.44
CA ILE A 333 -3.05 -23.33 -11.07
C ILE A 333 -1.65 -22.77 -11.31
N MET A 334 -0.61 -23.45 -10.80
CA MET A 334 0.78 -23.03 -11.01
C MET A 334 1.14 -22.96 -12.50
N SER A 335 0.70 -23.93 -13.31
CA SER A 335 0.97 -23.95 -14.75
C SER A 335 0.27 -22.81 -15.48
N VAL A 336 -1.01 -22.55 -15.18
CA VAL A 336 -1.78 -21.45 -15.78
C VAL A 336 -1.17 -20.10 -15.41
N MET A 337 -0.82 -19.91 -14.14
CA MET A 337 -0.17 -18.68 -13.68
C MET A 337 1.17 -18.44 -14.35
N PHE A 338 1.96 -19.49 -14.52
CA PHE A 338 3.23 -19.41 -15.25
C PHE A 338 3.03 -19.05 -16.73
N ILE A 339 2.03 -19.64 -17.40
CA ILE A 339 1.69 -19.31 -18.80
C ILE A 339 1.25 -17.85 -18.93
N ILE A 340 0.39 -17.36 -18.03
CA ILE A 340 -0.06 -15.96 -18.04
C ILE A 340 1.15 -15.01 -17.86
N ALA A 341 2.05 -15.33 -16.93
CA ALA A 341 3.28 -14.57 -16.72
C ALA A 341 4.15 -14.51 -18.00
N LEU A 342 4.31 -15.63 -18.70
CA LEU A 342 5.09 -15.71 -19.93
C LEU A 342 4.47 -14.98 -21.13
N ILE A 343 3.15 -15.04 -21.31
CA ILE A 343 2.50 -14.50 -22.50
C ILE A 343 2.27 -12.99 -22.38
N PHE A 344 1.83 -12.51 -21.22
CA PHE A 344 1.39 -11.12 -21.09
C PHE A 344 2.48 -10.17 -20.61
N PHE A 345 3.41 -10.66 -19.80
CA PHE A 345 4.40 -9.80 -19.15
C PHE A 345 5.79 -9.93 -19.76
N ALA A 346 6.23 -11.15 -20.11
CA ALA A 346 7.58 -11.35 -20.67
C ALA A 346 7.86 -10.58 -21.99
N PRO A 347 6.93 -10.49 -22.97
CA PRO A 347 7.21 -9.83 -24.25
C PRO A 347 7.29 -8.30 -24.19
N ARG A 348 6.92 -7.68 -23.06
CA ARG A 348 6.73 -6.23 -22.92
C ARG A 348 7.78 -5.56 -22.03
N MET A 349 8.91 -6.22 -21.85
CA MET A 349 9.86 -5.88 -20.81
C MET A 349 11.03 -5.01 -21.27
N LEU A 350 11.40 -4.11 -20.37
CA LEU A 350 12.42 -3.07 -20.50
C LEU A 350 13.83 -3.63 -20.75
N GLU A 351 14.64 -2.84 -21.46
CA GLU A 351 16.07 -3.10 -21.71
C GLU A 351 16.95 -2.86 -20.46
N GLU A 352 16.39 -2.32 -19.38
CA GLU A 352 17.13 -1.93 -18.17
C GLU A 352 16.89 -2.86 -16.96
N PRO A 353 17.94 -3.21 -16.19
CA PRO A 353 17.81 -4.01 -14.99
C PRO A 353 17.11 -3.23 -13.86
N VAL A 354 16.01 -3.77 -13.34
CA VAL A 354 15.31 -3.16 -12.21
C VAL A 354 15.93 -3.61 -10.88
N PHE A 355 16.44 -2.63 -10.13
CA PHE A 355 16.94 -2.83 -8.78
C PHE A 355 15.78 -2.94 -7.76
N ALA A 356 15.92 -3.86 -6.80
CA ALA A 356 15.00 -3.94 -5.67
C ALA A 356 15.11 -2.68 -4.80
N GLU A 357 13.97 -2.08 -4.43
CA GLU A 357 13.88 -0.78 -3.73
C GLU A 357 14.74 -0.72 -2.45
N TYR A 358 14.95 -1.85 -1.78
CA TYR A 358 15.71 -1.95 -0.52
C TYR A 358 16.90 -2.92 -0.59
N GLY A 359 17.37 -3.28 -1.79
CA GLY A 359 18.37 -4.33 -1.99
C GLY A 359 17.80 -5.73 -1.78
N TRP A 360 18.65 -6.70 -1.40
CA TRP A 360 18.22 -8.11 -1.29
C TRP A 360 17.12 -8.31 -0.24
N GLN A 361 15.91 -8.61 -0.72
CA GLN A 361 14.70 -8.68 0.10
C GLN A 361 14.70 -9.81 1.14
N GLY A 362 15.52 -10.87 0.96
CA GLY A 362 15.70 -11.94 1.94
C GLY A 362 16.76 -11.64 3.01
N GLY A 363 17.42 -10.47 2.93
CA GLY A 363 18.51 -10.04 3.80
C GLY A 363 18.12 -8.93 4.79
N LYS A 364 18.78 -7.78 4.69
CA LYS A 364 18.58 -6.63 5.60
C LYS A 364 17.10 -6.17 5.68
N PRO A 365 16.35 -6.01 4.58
CA PRO A 365 14.95 -5.60 4.63
C PRO A 365 14.05 -6.59 5.38
N LEU A 366 14.26 -7.90 5.20
CA LEU A 366 13.52 -8.93 5.93
C LEU A 366 13.71 -8.79 7.45
N LEU A 367 14.95 -8.64 7.91
CA LEU A 367 15.27 -8.42 9.33
C LEU A 367 14.69 -7.10 9.85
N MET A 368 14.72 -6.06 9.04
CA MET A 368 14.22 -4.74 9.39
C MET A 368 12.70 -4.73 9.63
N TYR A 369 11.94 -5.30 8.71
CA TYR A 369 10.47 -5.24 8.75
C TYR A 369 9.83 -6.41 9.51
N ASN A 370 10.51 -7.56 9.62
CA ASN A 370 9.97 -8.76 10.28
C ASN A 370 10.83 -9.29 11.44
N GLY A 371 11.93 -8.64 11.80
CA GLY A 371 12.92 -9.15 12.78
C GLY A 371 12.32 -9.71 14.08
N PRO A 372 11.46 -8.97 14.81
CA PRO A 372 10.85 -9.47 16.04
C PRO A 372 10.04 -10.75 15.82
N LEU A 373 9.27 -10.78 14.73
CA LEU A 373 8.45 -11.92 14.35
C LEU A 373 9.30 -13.11 13.87
N MET A 374 10.41 -12.86 13.17
CA MET A 374 11.36 -13.88 12.75
C MET A 374 11.99 -14.61 13.93
N LEU A 375 12.35 -13.89 15.01
CA LEU A 375 12.91 -14.51 16.21
C LEU A 375 11.89 -15.45 16.86
N LEU A 376 10.65 -14.98 17.04
CA LEU A 376 9.56 -15.79 17.60
C LEU A 376 9.21 -16.97 16.69
N ALA A 377 9.13 -16.76 15.39
CA ALA A 377 8.82 -17.80 14.41
C ALA A 377 9.95 -18.84 14.31
N SER A 378 11.22 -18.45 14.43
CA SER A 378 12.36 -19.37 14.42
C SER A 378 12.33 -20.29 15.64
N TYR A 379 12.09 -19.72 16.83
CA TYR A 379 11.82 -20.50 18.03
C TYR A 379 10.61 -21.42 17.82
N GLY A 380 9.60 -20.91 17.13
CA GLY A 380 8.39 -21.63 16.82
C GLY A 380 8.59 -22.84 15.90
N LEU A 381 9.33 -22.65 14.81
CA LEU A 381 9.72 -23.72 13.87
C LEU A 381 10.51 -24.82 14.59
N TRP A 382 11.40 -24.44 15.52
CA TRP A 382 12.18 -25.40 16.29
C TRP A 382 11.29 -26.24 17.22
N LEU A 383 10.35 -25.61 17.92
CA LEU A 383 9.41 -26.28 18.82
C LEU A 383 8.43 -27.18 18.06
N GLY A 384 7.82 -26.64 17.00
CA GLY A 384 6.78 -27.30 16.21
C GLY A 384 7.31 -28.19 15.07
N ARG A 385 8.61 -28.49 15.00
CA ARG A 385 9.23 -29.24 13.88
C ARG A 385 8.63 -30.62 13.59
N LYS A 386 7.90 -31.19 14.55
CA LYS A 386 7.19 -32.48 14.43
C LYS A 386 5.74 -32.34 13.96
N SER A 387 5.22 -31.12 13.86
CA SER A 387 3.88 -30.82 13.36
C SER A 387 3.88 -30.66 11.85
N LYS A 388 2.88 -31.24 11.20
CA LYS A 388 2.60 -31.09 9.77
C LYS A 388 2.31 -29.63 9.40
N GLU A 389 1.50 -28.93 10.20
CA GLU A 389 1.11 -27.54 9.97
C GLU A 389 2.32 -26.60 10.03
N ILE A 390 3.16 -26.76 11.05
CA ILE A 390 4.36 -25.93 11.23
C ILE A 390 5.40 -26.25 10.14
N ARG A 391 5.54 -27.52 9.74
CA ARG A 391 6.40 -27.91 8.61
C ARG A 391 5.94 -27.30 7.28
N LEU A 392 4.63 -27.31 7.00
CA LEU A 392 4.08 -26.67 5.81
C LEU A 392 4.43 -25.18 5.78
N LEU A 393 4.20 -24.46 6.89
CA LEU A 393 4.53 -23.04 7.00
C LEU A 393 6.04 -22.80 6.86
N GLY A 394 6.87 -23.68 7.43
CA GLY A 394 8.33 -23.62 7.31
C GLY A 394 8.81 -23.85 5.88
N LEU A 395 8.20 -24.78 5.14
CA LEU A 395 8.48 -25.03 3.72
C LEU A 395 8.00 -23.85 2.85
N TRP A 396 6.83 -23.28 3.15
CA TRP A 396 6.32 -22.10 2.46
C TRP A 396 7.24 -20.90 2.68
N LEU A 397 7.61 -20.62 3.93
CA LEU A 397 8.55 -19.56 4.29
C LEU A 397 9.91 -19.76 3.60
N SER A 398 10.45 -20.99 3.62
CA SER A 398 11.70 -21.33 2.95
C SER A 398 11.62 -21.13 1.44
N SER A 399 10.49 -21.50 0.82
CA SER A 399 10.29 -21.33 -0.62
C SER A 399 10.29 -19.85 -1.01
N LEU A 400 9.62 -19.00 -0.23
CA LEU A 400 9.65 -17.54 -0.42
C LEU A 400 11.04 -16.96 -0.16
N TRP A 401 11.77 -17.49 0.81
CA TRP A 401 13.14 -17.05 1.09
C TRP A 401 14.09 -17.40 -0.06
N ILE A 402 14.02 -18.62 -0.60
CA ILE A 402 14.77 -19.04 -1.80
C ILE A 402 14.41 -18.16 -3.00
N LEU A 403 13.13 -17.83 -3.19
CA LEU A 403 12.69 -16.97 -4.28
C LEU A 403 13.35 -15.58 -4.25
N SER A 404 13.67 -15.06 -3.07
CA SER A 404 14.30 -13.75 -2.91
C SER A 404 15.72 -13.66 -3.45
N PHE A 405 16.40 -14.79 -3.70
CA PHE A 405 17.73 -14.83 -4.32
C PHE A 405 17.71 -14.26 -5.74
N VAL A 406 16.54 -14.11 -6.38
CA VAL A 406 16.40 -13.39 -7.65
C VAL A 406 17.02 -11.99 -7.59
N HIS A 407 17.05 -11.34 -6.42
CA HIS A 407 17.65 -10.01 -6.23
C HIS A 407 19.18 -10.03 -6.00
N LEU A 408 19.78 -11.20 -5.79
CA LEU A 408 21.24 -11.36 -5.67
C LEU A 408 21.88 -11.77 -7.00
N ILE A 409 21.06 -12.26 -7.93
CA ILE A 409 21.51 -12.65 -9.27
C ILE A 409 21.41 -11.40 -10.13
N ASP A 410 22.38 -10.49 -9.93
CA ASP A 410 22.55 -9.30 -10.75
C ASP A 410 22.56 -9.68 -12.24
N GLY A 411 21.72 -9.03 -13.04
CA GLY A 411 22.02 -8.84 -14.47
C GLY A 411 22.15 -10.10 -15.34
N PHE A 412 21.18 -11.02 -15.32
CA PHE A 412 20.81 -11.64 -16.59
C PHE A 412 19.88 -10.68 -17.34
N THR A 413 20.44 -9.60 -17.86
CA THR A 413 19.76 -8.70 -18.82
C THR A 413 19.13 -9.51 -19.97
N ASP A 414 19.70 -10.67 -20.26
CA ASP A 414 19.30 -11.56 -21.34
C ASP A 414 18.14 -12.51 -20.98
N ILE A 415 17.77 -12.63 -19.70
CA ILE A 415 16.67 -13.51 -19.27
C ILE A 415 15.52 -12.66 -18.72
N GLN A 416 14.68 -12.19 -19.62
CA GLN A 416 13.50 -11.34 -19.33
C GLN A 416 12.67 -11.88 -18.14
N ILE A 417 12.43 -13.19 -18.05
CA ILE A 417 11.63 -13.78 -16.96
C ILE A 417 12.20 -13.48 -15.57
N LEU A 418 13.53 -13.49 -15.41
CA LEU A 418 14.17 -13.22 -14.11
C LEU A 418 14.09 -11.73 -13.77
N SER A 419 14.26 -10.85 -14.75
CA SER A 419 14.03 -9.42 -14.56
C SER A 419 12.58 -9.11 -14.15
N LEU A 420 11.60 -9.84 -14.71
CA LEU A 420 10.18 -9.62 -14.39
C LEU A 420 9.91 -10.05 -12.97
N LEU A 421 10.48 -11.18 -12.57
CA LEU A 421 10.35 -11.74 -11.25
C LEU A 421 11.01 -10.84 -10.20
N SER A 422 12.20 -10.30 -10.49
CA SER A 422 12.87 -9.29 -9.65
C SER A 422 12.01 -8.03 -9.51
N TYR A 423 11.53 -7.48 -10.63
CA TYR A 423 10.64 -6.31 -10.63
C TYR A 423 9.36 -6.55 -9.84
N THR A 424 8.75 -7.73 -9.97
CA THR A 424 7.52 -8.06 -9.25
C THR A 424 7.76 -8.22 -7.75
N LEU A 425 8.95 -8.68 -7.35
CA LEU A 425 9.29 -9.00 -5.96
C LEU A 425 10.13 -7.93 -5.27
N TYR A 426 10.27 -6.76 -5.90
CA TYR A 426 11.16 -5.68 -5.48
C TYR A 426 10.98 -5.21 -4.02
N SER A 427 9.77 -5.34 -3.46
CA SER A 427 9.41 -4.99 -2.08
C SER A 427 8.97 -6.19 -1.22
N MET A 428 9.29 -7.43 -1.63
CA MET A 428 8.72 -8.65 -1.03
C MET A 428 8.99 -8.80 0.48
N ALA A 429 10.02 -8.16 1.03
CA ALA A 429 10.29 -8.18 2.47
C ALA A 429 9.10 -7.68 3.31
N LEU A 430 8.34 -6.73 2.77
CA LEU A 430 7.21 -6.10 3.46
C LEU A 430 5.93 -6.93 3.45
N HIS A 431 5.78 -7.91 2.54
CA HIS A 431 4.50 -8.59 2.37
C HIS A 431 4.57 -10.11 2.18
N ALA A 432 5.68 -10.68 1.71
CA ALA A 432 5.79 -12.11 1.48
C ALA A 432 5.91 -12.92 2.78
N TYR A 433 6.74 -12.43 3.71
CA TYR A 433 7.13 -13.20 4.89
C TYR A 433 6.21 -12.99 6.09
N HIS A 434 5.48 -11.87 6.13
CA HIS A 434 4.74 -11.44 7.31
C HIS A 434 3.67 -12.44 7.72
N ILE A 435 2.81 -12.86 6.78
CA ILE A 435 1.74 -13.83 7.03
C ILE A 435 2.31 -15.18 7.50
N PRO A 436 3.20 -15.88 6.77
CA PRO A 436 3.69 -17.18 7.22
C PRO A 436 4.38 -17.12 8.60
N LEU A 437 5.17 -16.07 8.87
CA LEU A 437 5.78 -15.86 10.18
C LEU A 437 4.72 -15.67 11.28
N ALA A 438 3.70 -14.84 11.04
CA ALA A 438 2.63 -14.58 12.00
C ALA A 438 1.78 -15.84 12.25
N LEU A 439 1.57 -16.67 11.24
CA LEU A 439 0.87 -17.95 11.40
C LEU A 439 1.64 -18.93 12.28
N ILE A 440 2.97 -19.04 12.10
CA ILE A 440 3.83 -19.90 12.96
C ILE A 440 3.75 -19.42 14.41
N VAL A 441 3.92 -18.11 14.64
CA VAL A 441 3.87 -17.52 15.98
C VAL A 441 2.48 -17.68 16.60
N GLY A 442 1.42 -17.45 15.83
CA GLY A 442 0.03 -17.56 16.28
C GLY A 442 -0.38 -18.97 16.68
N LEU A 443 0.06 -19.99 15.94
CA LEU A 443 -0.15 -21.40 16.29
C LEU A 443 0.50 -21.73 17.63
N ILE A 444 1.68 -21.20 17.90
CA ILE A 444 2.45 -21.55 19.11
C ILE A 444 2.03 -20.74 20.32
N ALA A 445 1.53 -19.52 20.10
CA ALA A 445 0.96 -18.69 21.15
C ALA A 445 -0.43 -19.19 21.61
N SER A 446 -1.14 -19.93 20.75
CA SER A 446 -2.48 -20.42 21.09
C SER A 446 -2.46 -21.48 22.20
N ARG A 447 -3.55 -21.52 22.97
CA ARG A 447 -3.80 -22.54 24.00
C ARG A 447 -4.80 -23.60 23.57
N SER A 448 -5.37 -23.43 22.39
CA SER A 448 -6.50 -24.21 21.87
C SER A 448 -6.19 -24.81 20.52
N THR A 449 -4.93 -25.20 20.27
CA THR A 449 -4.48 -25.80 19.01
C THR A 449 -4.60 -27.31 19.00
N SER A 450 -4.72 -27.87 17.79
CA SER A 450 -4.52 -29.29 17.54
C SER A 450 -3.51 -29.41 16.41
N LEU A 451 -2.25 -29.64 16.74
CA LEU A 451 -1.21 -29.88 15.75
C LEU A 451 -1.14 -31.37 15.42
N THR A 452 -1.01 -31.70 14.13
CA THR A 452 -0.92 -33.10 13.70
C THR A 452 0.53 -33.56 13.64
N SER A 453 0.85 -34.66 14.35
CA SER A 453 2.20 -35.25 14.37
C SER A 453 2.54 -35.91 13.04
N VAL A 454 3.80 -35.78 12.61
CA VAL A 454 4.33 -36.46 11.41
C VAL A 454 4.47 -37.97 11.61
N ASP A 455 4.81 -38.43 12.82
CA ASP A 455 5.16 -39.83 13.11
C ASP A 455 3.92 -40.75 13.32
N GLY A 456 2.73 -40.33 12.90
CA GLY A 456 1.52 -41.15 12.91
C GLY A 456 0.91 -41.46 14.30
N GLU A 457 1.58 -41.10 15.41
CA GLU A 457 0.98 -41.09 16.75
C GLU A 457 -0.11 -40.02 16.82
N ARG A 458 -1.30 -40.33 16.30
CA ARG A 458 -2.52 -39.61 16.60
C ARG A 458 -2.86 -39.89 18.06
N ALA A 459 -2.86 -38.86 18.89
CA ALA A 459 -3.38 -38.97 20.25
C ALA A 459 -4.88 -39.31 20.17
N TRP A 460 -5.18 -40.60 20.27
CA TRP A 460 -6.47 -41.19 19.92
C TRP A 460 -7.64 -40.71 20.79
N LEU A 461 -7.42 -40.19 22.01
CA LEU A 461 -8.48 -39.58 22.84
C LEU A 461 -7.94 -39.00 24.17
N ASN A 462 -6.86 -38.20 24.16
CA ASN A 462 -6.41 -37.52 25.38
C ASN A 462 -6.84 -36.05 25.39
N ARG A 463 -7.76 -35.74 26.30
CA ARG A 463 -8.30 -34.43 26.68
C ARG A 463 -7.27 -33.47 27.31
N ASP A 464 -6.04 -33.47 26.80
CA ASP A 464 -4.96 -32.52 27.08
C ASP A 464 -4.24 -32.21 25.75
N MET A 465 -4.88 -31.40 24.90
CA MET A 465 -4.40 -31.11 23.54
C MET A 465 -3.34 -29.99 23.51
N ASP A 466 -2.10 -30.36 23.84
CA ASP A 466 -0.83 -30.17 23.11
C ASP A 466 0.29 -30.65 24.04
N PRO A 467 1.14 -31.65 23.69
CA PRO A 467 2.22 -32.12 24.56
C PRO A 467 3.34 -31.09 24.79
N TYR A 468 3.30 -29.91 24.16
CA TYR A 468 4.51 -29.12 23.93
C TYR A 468 4.54 -27.72 24.55
N TYR A 469 3.43 -27.13 25.02
CA TYR A 469 3.45 -25.72 25.43
C TYR A 469 2.90 -25.45 26.83
N LYS A 470 3.79 -25.04 27.74
CA LYS A 470 3.42 -24.62 29.09
C LYS A 470 2.56 -23.35 29.00
N PRO A 471 1.47 -23.22 29.78
CA PRO A 471 0.59 -22.03 29.79
C PRO A 471 1.32 -20.69 29.96
N ILE A 472 2.49 -20.72 30.62
CA ILE A 472 3.40 -19.58 30.83
C ILE A 472 3.99 -19.08 29.50
N ILE A 473 4.47 -19.97 28.64
CA ILE A 473 5.09 -19.59 27.35
C ILE A 473 4.03 -18.95 26.46
N SER A 474 2.85 -19.57 26.36
CA SER A 474 1.71 -18.98 25.65
C SER A 474 1.32 -17.61 26.22
N ALA A 475 1.27 -17.45 27.55
CA ALA A 475 0.97 -16.15 28.17
C ALA A 475 1.99 -15.07 27.82
N MET A 476 3.29 -15.41 27.87
CA MET A 476 4.37 -14.49 27.51
C MET A 476 4.28 -14.08 26.04
N CYS A 477 4.10 -15.04 25.13
CA CYS A 477 3.90 -14.75 23.71
C CYS A 477 2.69 -13.85 23.50
N LEU A 478 1.52 -14.18 24.04
CA LEU A 478 0.32 -13.36 23.90
C LEU A 478 0.50 -11.94 24.43
N SER A 479 1.18 -11.78 25.58
CA SER A 479 1.47 -10.46 26.15
C SER A 479 2.37 -9.62 25.23
N ALA A 480 3.42 -10.24 24.66
CA ALA A 480 4.30 -9.58 23.69
C ALA A 480 3.55 -9.19 22.41
N LEU A 481 2.65 -10.06 21.91
CA LEU A 481 1.84 -9.78 20.72
C LEU A 481 0.86 -8.62 20.94
N ILE A 482 0.22 -8.55 22.11
CA ILE A 482 -0.66 -7.43 22.47
C ILE A 482 0.14 -6.12 22.55
N LEU A 483 1.31 -6.14 23.18
CA LEU A 483 2.19 -4.97 23.25
C LEU A 483 2.62 -4.50 21.85
N GLY A 484 3.05 -5.43 20.98
CA GLY A 484 3.42 -5.11 19.59
C GLY A 484 2.25 -4.53 18.80
N SER A 485 1.04 -5.07 19.00
CA SER A 485 -0.19 -4.57 18.39
C SER A 485 -0.50 -3.13 18.81
N ILE A 486 -0.36 -2.81 20.11
CA ILE A 486 -0.56 -1.46 20.65
C ILE A 486 0.50 -0.49 20.11
N LEU A 487 1.78 -0.90 20.10
CA LEU A 487 2.87 -0.09 19.57
C LEU A 487 2.69 0.22 18.09
N THR A 488 2.26 -0.75 17.29
CA THR A 488 1.96 -0.57 15.86
C THR A 488 0.87 0.47 15.66
N ALA A 489 -0.21 0.41 16.46
CA ALA A 489 -1.27 1.39 16.36
C ALA A 489 -0.86 2.78 16.87
N GLY A 490 -0.04 2.85 17.93
CA GLY A 490 0.53 4.11 18.43
C GLY A 490 1.42 4.79 17.40
N LEU A 491 2.19 4.00 16.63
CA LEU A 491 2.99 4.52 15.53
C LEU A 491 2.11 5.20 14.48
N PHE A 492 0.97 4.61 14.09
CA PHE A 492 0.06 5.27 13.14
C PHE A 492 -0.47 6.62 13.62
N VAL A 493 -0.76 6.75 14.92
CA VAL A 493 -1.18 8.04 15.50
C VAL A 493 -0.05 9.06 15.41
N GLN A 494 1.16 8.67 15.77
CA GLN A 494 2.33 9.54 15.64
C GLN A 494 2.52 9.99 14.19
N LEU A 495 2.46 9.07 13.23
CA LEU A 495 2.63 9.38 11.81
C LEU A 495 1.57 10.32 11.25
N SER A 496 0.36 10.34 11.79
CA SER A 496 -0.68 11.29 11.36
C SER A 496 -0.32 12.76 11.62
N GLN A 497 0.67 13.03 12.49
CA GLN A 497 1.14 14.38 12.79
C GLN A 497 2.21 14.87 11.81
N HIS A 498 2.63 14.04 10.85
CA HIS A 498 3.78 14.29 9.97
C HIS A 498 3.36 14.46 8.49
N GLU A 499 2.68 15.58 8.18
CA GLU A 499 2.23 15.89 6.82
C GLU A 499 3.38 16.03 5.79
N GLU A 500 4.61 16.29 6.25
CA GLU A 500 5.80 16.46 5.41
C GLU A 500 6.26 15.17 4.72
N LEU A 501 5.79 14.02 5.21
CA LEU A 501 6.15 12.70 4.67
C LEU A 501 5.32 12.30 3.45
N HIS A 502 4.25 13.04 3.15
CA HIS A 502 3.37 12.71 2.03
C HIS A 502 3.99 13.09 0.69
N ALA A 503 3.71 12.27 -0.33
CA ALA A 503 4.13 12.53 -1.71
C ALA A 503 3.42 13.72 -2.40
N SER A 504 2.42 14.31 -1.74
CA SER A 504 1.66 15.48 -2.20
C SER A 504 1.40 16.41 -1.02
N THR A 505 1.25 17.70 -1.30
CA THR A 505 1.02 18.73 -0.28
C THR A 505 -0.44 19.21 -0.27
N SER A 506 -0.84 19.89 0.81
CA SER A 506 -2.18 20.50 0.88
C SER A 506 -2.34 21.65 -0.12
N GLY A 507 -1.23 22.30 -0.49
CA GLY A 507 -1.18 23.25 -1.60
C GLY A 507 -1.52 22.61 -2.95
N ASP A 508 -0.96 21.43 -3.22
CA ASP A 508 -1.20 20.69 -4.47
C ASP A 508 -2.69 20.31 -4.61
N GLU A 509 -3.33 19.86 -3.52
CA GLU A 509 -4.76 19.54 -3.52
C GLU A 509 -5.65 20.77 -3.76
N LYS A 510 -5.38 21.90 -3.08
CA LYS A 510 -6.11 23.16 -3.30
C LYS A 510 -5.97 23.64 -4.74
N LEU A 511 -4.76 23.52 -5.29
CA LEU A 511 -4.46 23.91 -6.67
C LEU A 511 -5.24 23.04 -7.67
N ARG A 512 -5.27 21.73 -7.44
CA ARG A 512 -6.07 20.78 -8.21
C ARG A 512 -7.55 21.15 -8.21
N LEU A 513 -8.16 21.33 -7.03
CA LEU A 513 -9.58 21.66 -6.92
C LEU A 513 -9.91 22.99 -7.60
N TRP A 514 -8.95 23.92 -7.64
CA TRP A 514 -9.08 25.16 -8.38
C TRP A 514 -9.03 24.94 -9.90
N LEU A 515 -8.11 24.10 -10.40
CA LEU A 515 -7.99 23.74 -11.82
C LEU A 515 -9.19 22.95 -12.34
N GLU A 516 -9.77 22.05 -11.55
CA GLU A 516 -11.01 21.34 -11.92
C GLU A 516 -12.19 22.31 -12.12
N ARG A 517 -12.23 23.41 -11.37
CA ARG A 517 -13.27 24.45 -11.50
C ARG A 517 -12.95 25.46 -12.59
N ASN A 518 -11.68 25.59 -12.97
CA ASN A 518 -11.19 26.57 -13.95
C ASN A 518 -10.25 25.86 -14.94
N PRO A 519 -10.76 24.94 -15.77
CA PRO A 519 -9.93 24.21 -16.71
C PRO A 519 -9.33 25.18 -17.75
N PRO A 520 -8.02 25.11 -18.02
CA PRO A 520 -7.42 25.94 -19.07
C PRO A 520 -7.77 25.44 -20.47
N GLU A 521 -7.64 26.34 -21.45
CA GLU A 521 -7.87 26.04 -22.87
C GLU A 521 -6.62 25.46 -23.57
N GLU A 522 -5.42 25.69 -23.01
CA GLU A 522 -4.13 25.23 -23.54
C GLU A 522 -3.51 24.13 -22.65
N ILE A 523 -2.54 23.39 -23.20
CA ILE A 523 -1.88 22.29 -22.50
C ILE A 523 -1.10 22.82 -21.29
N ILE A 524 -1.21 22.11 -20.17
CA ILE A 524 -0.45 22.38 -18.94
C ILE A 524 0.82 21.54 -18.94
N TYR A 525 1.97 22.20 -18.82
CA TYR A 525 3.20 21.50 -18.48
C TYR A 525 3.24 21.14 -16.99
N SER A 526 3.53 19.87 -16.71
CA SER A 526 3.78 19.39 -15.35
C SER A 526 5.07 18.56 -15.32
N GLU A 527 5.76 18.58 -14.18
CA GLU A 527 6.96 17.74 -13.99
C GLU A 527 6.58 16.26 -14.10
N ASN A 528 7.44 15.46 -14.73
CA ASN A 528 7.24 14.02 -14.82
C ASN A 528 7.65 13.29 -13.53
N ILE A 529 7.05 13.71 -12.41
CA ILE A 529 7.33 13.21 -11.05
C ILE A 529 5.98 13.04 -10.32
N HIS A 530 5.98 12.29 -9.22
CA HIS A 530 4.81 11.90 -8.43
C HIS A 530 3.80 13.03 -8.15
N TRP A 531 4.25 14.24 -7.80
CA TRP A 531 3.37 15.38 -7.53
C TRP A 531 2.86 16.10 -8.79
N GLY A 532 3.50 15.88 -9.95
CA GLY A 532 3.11 16.48 -11.24
C GLY A 532 2.16 15.61 -12.08
N HIS A 533 1.84 14.38 -11.65
CA HIS A 533 1.03 13.43 -12.41
C HIS A 533 -0.49 13.65 -12.33
N THR A 534 -1.17 13.14 -13.36
CA THR A 534 -2.57 13.38 -13.75
C THR A 534 -3.66 12.76 -12.91
N TYR A 535 -3.38 11.95 -11.87
CA TYR A 535 -4.42 11.63 -10.87
C TYR A 535 -5.08 12.92 -10.30
N SER A 536 -4.34 14.03 -10.44
CA SER A 536 -4.65 15.37 -10.02
C SER A 536 -5.57 16.14 -10.99
N PHE A 537 -5.90 15.62 -12.16
CA PHE A 537 -6.69 16.39 -13.14
C PHE A 537 -7.82 15.56 -13.74
N ALA A 538 -8.99 16.19 -13.85
CA ALA A 538 -10.07 15.63 -14.64
C ALA A 538 -9.58 15.45 -16.09
N THR A 539 -10.04 14.40 -16.78
CA THR A 539 -9.52 14.00 -18.11
C THR A 539 -9.75 15.02 -19.22
N ASN A 540 -10.43 16.13 -18.93
CA ASN A 540 -10.57 17.28 -19.81
C ASN A 540 -9.39 18.25 -19.73
N ILE A 541 -8.46 18.07 -18.79
CA ILE A 541 -7.26 18.89 -18.66
C ILE A 541 -6.10 18.10 -19.28
N GLU A 542 -5.56 18.63 -20.36
CA GLU A 542 -4.42 18.05 -21.05
C GLU A 542 -3.13 18.44 -20.34
N THR A 543 -2.38 17.44 -19.86
CA THR A 543 -1.07 17.68 -19.22
C THR A 543 0.04 16.84 -19.84
N THR A 544 1.25 17.36 -19.77
CA THR A 544 2.42 16.71 -20.38
C THR A 544 2.88 15.44 -19.66
N SER A 545 2.72 15.35 -18.33
CA SER A 545 3.32 14.27 -17.53
C SER A 545 2.56 12.94 -17.59
N ILE A 546 3.29 11.83 -17.45
CA ILE A 546 2.77 10.47 -17.52
C ILE A 546 3.39 9.64 -16.39
N PRO A 547 2.60 9.07 -15.45
CA PRO A 547 3.16 8.19 -14.44
C PRO A 547 3.74 6.93 -15.06
N THR A 548 4.99 6.63 -14.70
CA THR A 548 5.68 5.38 -15.02
C THR A 548 5.25 4.27 -14.05
N LEU A 549 3.98 3.83 -14.14
CA LEU A 549 3.48 2.68 -13.38
C LEU A 549 3.28 1.45 -14.28
N GLY A 550 3.77 0.29 -13.84
CA GLY A 550 3.66 -0.94 -14.62
C GLY A 550 4.59 -0.94 -15.82
N LEU A 551 4.15 -1.52 -16.95
CA LEU A 551 4.86 -1.41 -18.22
C LEU A 551 4.15 -0.37 -19.08
N LEU A 552 4.82 0.74 -19.37
CA LEU A 552 4.32 1.83 -20.21
C LEU A 552 4.86 1.66 -21.63
N THR A 553 3.97 1.63 -22.62
CA THR A 553 4.34 1.65 -24.04
C THR A 553 3.88 2.98 -24.63
N LEU A 554 4.84 3.78 -25.09
CA LEU A 554 4.61 5.11 -25.68
C LEU A 554 4.71 5.02 -27.19
N ASP A 555 3.70 5.53 -27.88
CA ASP A 555 3.73 5.74 -29.33
C ASP A 555 4.24 7.16 -29.64
N ASP A 556 3.68 8.18 -28.98
CA ASP A 556 4.15 9.57 -29.01
C ASP A 556 4.13 10.20 -27.60
N GLU A 557 5.17 10.98 -27.26
CA GLU A 557 5.24 11.76 -26.02
C GLU A 557 5.69 13.21 -26.27
N ILE A 558 5.07 14.16 -25.56
CA ILE A 558 5.47 15.58 -25.64
C ILE A 558 6.36 16.04 -24.48
N GLN A 559 6.41 15.26 -23.39
CA GLN A 559 7.07 15.65 -22.13
C GLN A 559 8.55 16.01 -22.32
N GLN A 560 9.33 15.19 -23.04
CA GLN A 560 10.77 15.45 -23.21
C GLN A 560 11.04 16.74 -23.99
N ALA A 561 10.30 16.95 -25.08
CA ALA A 561 10.42 18.15 -25.90
C ALA A 561 10.02 19.41 -25.12
N ALA A 562 8.92 19.33 -24.34
CA ALA A 562 8.47 20.40 -23.48
C ALA A 562 9.49 20.74 -22.37
N THR A 563 10.05 19.71 -21.74
CA THR A 563 11.07 19.86 -20.69
C THR A 563 12.32 20.54 -21.23
N ALA A 564 12.76 20.17 -22.44
CA ALA A 564 13.90 20.81 -23.11
C ALA A 564 13.60 22.26 -23.52
N ALA A 565 12.38 22.56 -23.96
CA ALA A 565 11.97 23.91 -24.33
C ALA A 565 11.90 24.83 -23.10
N ILE A 566 11.34 24.35 -21.98
CA ILE A 566 11.40 25.04 -20.68
C ILE A 566 12.87 25.26 -20.31
N ARG A 567 13.68 24.19 -20.32
CA ARG A 567 15.17 24.13 -20.29
C ARG A 567 15.91 25.36 -20.83
N ASN A 568 15.46 25.85 -21.97
CA ASN A 568 16.19 26.81 -22.78
C ASN A 568 15.41 28.12 -22.96
N ASP A 569 14.31 28.33 -22.22
CA ASP A 569 13.36 29.44 -22.44
C ASP A 569 12.92 29.55 -23.92
N ASP A 570 12.74 28.42 -24.61
CA ASP A 570 12.31 28.37 -26.02
C ASP A 570 10.78 28.50 -26.12
N ILE A 571 10.32 29.76 -26.10
CA ILE A 571 8.89 30.08 -26.12
C ILE A 571 8.21 29.65 -27.41
N ASN A 572 8.91 29.74 -28.56
CA ASN A 572 8.36 29.33 -29.85
C ASN A 572 8.05 27.83 -29.82
N ARG A 573 8.99 27.02 -29.32
CA ARG A 573 8.77 25.58 -29.22
C ARG A 573 7.66 25.22 -28.24
N LEU A 574 7.52 25.95 -27.13
CA LEU A 574 6.40 25.74 -26.19
C LEU A 574 5.05 25.99 -26.85
N ARG A 575 4.92 27.06 -27.65
CA ARG A 575 3.70 27.35 -28.40
C ARG A 575 3.42 26.33 -29.50
N GLU A 576 4.45 25.85 -30.20
CA GLU A 576 4.30 24.75 -31.19
C GLU A 576 3.76 23.46 -30.56
N LEU A 577 4.15 23.18 -29.31
CA LEU A 577 3.66 22.05 -28.53
C LEU A 577 2.28 22.30 -27.88
N GLY A 578 1.69 23.49 -28.08
CA GLY A 578 0.39 23.86 -27.51
C GLY A 578 0.42 24.17 -26.01
N ILE A 579 1.61 24.42 -25.43
CA ILE A 579 1.78 24.66 -24.00
C ILE A 579 1.58 26.15 -23.68
N GLY A 580 0.61 26.43 -22.82
CA GLY A 580 0.29 27.78 -22.36
C GLY A 580 0.49 28.03 -20.88
N TYR A 581 0.50 26.95 -20.11
CA TYR A 581 0.49 27.00 -18.65
C TYR A 581 1.44 25.96 -18.08
N ALA A 582 1.81 26.14 -16.82
CA ALA A 582 2.56 25.13 -16.08
C ALA A 582 2.06 25.01 -14.64
N VAL A 583 2.25 23.84 -14.04
CA VAL A 583 1.94 23.58 -12.63
C VAL A 583 3.18 23.03 -11.93
N SER A 584 3.47 23.58 -10.75
CA SER A 584 4.61 23.14 -9.92
C SER A 584 4.19 22.89 -8.48
N SER A 585 4.73 21.82 -7.89
CA SER A 585 4.63 21.52 -6.45
C SER A 585 5.82 22.14 -5.69
N PRO A 586 5.67 22.49 -4.40
CA PRO A 586 6.79 22.93 -3.56
C PRO A 586 7.84 21.82 -3.33
N ILE A 587 7.48 20.54 -3.49
CA ILE A 587 8.42 19.41 -3.43
C ILE A 587 9.37 19.39 -4.65
N GLY A 588 8.86 19.92 -5.77
CA GLY A 588 9.46 19.86 -7.10
C GLY A 588 10.61 20.82 -7.33
N SER A 589 11.18 20.73 -8.54
CA SER A 589 12.29 21.58 -8.99
C SER A 589 11.88 22.66 -9.99
N LEU A 590 10.65 22.58 -10.51
CA LEU A 590 10.15 23.46 -11.56
C LEU A 590 9.86 24.87 -11.06
N ALA A 591 9.36 25.05 -9.84
CA ALA A 591 8.99 26.37 -9.33
C ALA A 591 10.17 27.37 -9.36
N PRO A 592 11.37 27.02 -8.84
CA PRO A 592 12.57 27.86 -9.00
C PRO A 592 12.94 28.12 -10.45
N TYR A 593 12.80 27.12 -11.34
CA TYR A 593 13.11 27.27 -12.76
C TYR A 593 12.22 28.33 -13.42
N LEU A 594 10.91 28.18 -13.28
CA LEU A 594 9.93 29.11 -13.86
C LEU A 594 10.05 30.50 -13.23
N ALA A 595 10.30 30.58 -11.93
CA ALA A 595 10.53 31.84 -11.24
C ALA A 595 11.77 32.60 -11.76
N SER A 596 12.82 31.90 -12.17
CA SER A 596 14.03 32.52 -12.73
C SER A 596 13.86 33.01 -14.18
N SER A 597 12.89 32.46 -14.91
CA SER A 597 12.60 32.81 -16.28
C SER A 597 11.80 34.12 -16.38
N PRO A 598 12.12 35.03 -17.31
CA PRO A 598 11.37 36.26 -17.48
C PRO A 598 9.99 36.05 -18.12
N HIS A 599 9.69 34.87 -18.68
CA HIS A 599 8.49 34.62 -19.48
C HIS A 599 7.31 34.04 -18.70
N TRP A 600 7.52 33.68 -17.43
CA TRP A 600 6.50 33.05 -16.60
C TRP A 600 6.00 33.99 -15.50
N SER A 601 4.70 33.92 -15.20
CA SER A 601 4.09 34.61 -14.06
C SER A 601 3.29 33.63 -13.21
N VAL A 602 3.17 33.91 -11.91
CA VAL A 602 2.34 33.13 -10.98
C VAL A 602 0.93 33.70 -11.00
N GLU A 603 -0.05 32.93 -11.45
CA GLU A 603 -1.47 33.33 -11.45
C GLU A 603 -2.17 32.93 -10.14
N LYS A 604 -1.78 31.78 -9.57
CA LYS A 604 -2.26 31.28 -8.27
C LYS A 604 -1.15 30.57 -7.51
N SER A 605 -1.16 30.75 -6.19
CA SER A 605 -0.27 30.03 -5.28
C SER A 605 -1.03 29.58 -4.02
N TYR A 606 -0.79 28.33 -3.61
CA TYR A 606 -1.27 27.75 -2.36
C TYR A 606 -0.10 27.04 -1.68
N ASP A 607 0.42 27.58 -0.58
CA ASP A 607 1.49 26.95 0.23
C ASP A 607 2.71 26.50 -0.61
N GLY A 608 3.04 27.26 -1.68
CA GLY A 608 4.14 26.97 -2.58
C GLY A 608 3.78 26.17 -3.84
N ALA A 609 2.61 25.51 -3.87
CA ALA A 609 2.06 24.92 -5.10
C ALA A 609 1.52 26.04 -6.00
N ARG A 610 1.89 26.06 -7.27
CA ARG A 610 1.67 27.20 -8.16
C ARG A 610 1.17 26.83 -9.53
N TYR A 611 0.28 27.69 -10.03
CA TYR A 611 -0.16 27.72 -11.42
C TYR A 611 0.48 28.90 -12.13
N TRP A 612 1.13 28.61 -13.24
CA TRP A 612 1.95 29.54 -14.00
C TRP A 612 1.37 29.77 -15.38
N LYS A 613 1.53 30.99 -15.88
CA LYS A 613 1.13 31.36 -17.23
C LYS A 613 2.33 31.80 -18.07
N LEU A 614 2.35 31.35 -19.32
CA LEU A 614 3.38 31.66 -20.29
C LEU A 614 3.07 32.96 -21.05
N TYR A 615 4.06 33.85 -21.13
CA TYR A 615 4.00 35.09 -21.89
C TYR A 615 5.08 35.13 -22.98
N ASP A 616 4.70 35.62 -24.16
CA ASP A 616 5.63 35.74 -25.29
C ASP A 616 6.66 36.87 -25.08
N ALA A 617 6.27 37.89 -24.32
CA ALA A 617 7.16 38.95 -23.85
C ALA A 617 7.45 38.77 -22.35
N PRO A 618 8.50 39.41 -21.79
CA PRO A 618 8.77 39.35 -20.36
C PRO A 618 7.54 39.72 -19.52
N SER A 619 7.20 38.85 -18.58
CA SER A 619 6.07 38.98 -17.66
C SER A 619 6.17 40.26 -16.82
N PRO A 620 5.05 40.97 -16.61
CA PRO A 620 5.00 42.15 -15.75
C PRO A 620 5.20 41.82 -14.26
N GLU A 621 4.80 40.62 -13.84
CA GLU A 621 4.82 40.14 -12.44
C GLU A 621 5.87 39.04 -12.22
N ARG A 622 7.07 39.23 -12.79
CA ARG A 622 8.16 38.26 -12.65
C ARG A 622 8.72 38.22 -11.22
N VAL A 623 9.16 37.04 -10.80
CA VAL A 623 9.98 36.90 -9.58
C VAL A 623 11.34 37.56 -9.84
N ALA A 624 11.76 38.44 -8.94
CA ALA A 624 12.99 39.21 -9.10
C ALA A 624 14.23 38.42 -8.68
N VAL A 625 14.11 37.66 -7.58
CA VAL A 625 15.19 36.81 -7.05
C VAL A 625 14.62 35.51 -6.52
N VAL A 626 15.32 34.41 -6.80
CA VAL A 626 15.18 33.12 -6.11
C VAL A 626 16.57 32.74 -5.60
N SER A 627 16.71 32.50 -4.31
CA SER A 627 18.01 32.17 -3.72
C SER A 627 17.89 31.28 -2.50
N ASN A 628 18.96 30.54 -2.21
CA ASN A 628 19.10 29.74 -1.00
C ASN A 628 19.73 30.57 0.12
N LEU A 629 19.50 30.12 1.35
CA LEU A 629 20.22 30.62 2.52
C LEU A 629 21.58 29.93 2.65
N SER A 630 22.59 30.67 3.12
CA SER A 630 23.91 30.10 3.42
C SER A 630 23.81 29.04 4.51
N GLN A 631 24.52 27.93 4.34
CA GLN A 631 24.57 26.84 5.34
C GLN A 631 25.47 27.17 6.54
N THR A 632 26.37 28.17 6.42
CA THR A 632 27.35 28.49 7.47
C THR A 632 26.72 28.78 8.85
N PRO A 633 25.68 29.62 8.97
CA PRO A 633 25.07 29.90 10.27
C PRO A 633 24.44 28.66 10.93
N CYS A 634 23.99 27.69 10.14
CA CYS A 634 23.46 26.42 10.65
C CYS A 634 24.58 25.53 11.21
N VAL A 635 25.71 25.42 10.50
CA VAL A 635 26.86 24.62 10.94
C VAL A 635 27.48 25.17 12.23
N ASP A 636 27.48 26.49 12.39
CA ASP A 636 28.05 27.16 13.56
C ASP A 636 27.09 27.16 14.78
N ALA A 637 25.77 27.03 14.55
CA ALA A 637 24.76 27.06 15.60
C ALA A 637 24.59 25.70 16.30
N SER A 638 24.58 25.70 17.64
CA SER A 638 24.22 24.52 18.42
C SER A 638 22.71 24.27 18.31
N GLY A 639 22.28 23.36 17.43
CA GLY A 639 20.85 23.04 17.26
C GLY A 639 20.34 22.96 15.82
N CYS A 640 21.21 23.23 14.84
CA CYS A 640 20.92 23.07 13.42
C CYS A 640 21.84 22.00 12.80
N GLU A 641 21.25 21.08 12.05
CA GLU A 641 21.97 19.97 11.41
C GLU A 641 21.69 19.94 9.91
N LEU A 642 22.70 19.58 9.11
CA LEU A 642 22.53 19.31 7.69
C LEU A 642 22.09 17.85 7.51
N LYS A 643 20.80 17.64 7.23
CA LYS A 643 20.22 16.31 7.02
C LYS A 643 19.93 16.07 5.54
N LYS A 644 19.95 14.80 5.10
CA LYS A 644 19.59 14.45 3.72
C LYS A 644 18.11 14.75 3.46
N ASP A 645 17.83 15.36 2.33
CA ASP A 645 16.46 15.59 1.88
C ASP A 645 15.80 14.23 1.51
N PRO A 646 14.61 13.90 2.07
CA PRO A 646 13.88 12.68 1.74
C PRO A 646 13.53 12.57 0.26
N TRP A 647 13.32 13.70 -0.41
CA TRP A 647 12.85 13.77 -1.80
C TRP A 647 13.97 13.97 -2.81
N ARG A 648 15.24 13.98 -2.38
CA ARG A 648 16.41 14.24 -3.25
C ARG A 648 16.46 13.36 -4.51
N ASN A 649 16.15 12.07 -4.36
CA ASN A 649 16.23 11.08 -5.46
C ASN A 649 15.07 11.24 -6.47
N HIS A 650 14.06 12.04 -6.14
CA HIS A 650 12.89 12.27 -6.99
C HIS A 650 12.98 13.62 -7.70
N ARG A 651 13.99 14.46 -7.45
CA ARG A 651 14.16 15.75 -8.13
C ARG A 651 14.85 15.58 -9.48
N TYR A 652 14.30 16.21 -10.51
CA TYR A 652 14.80 16.13 -11.88
C TYR A 652 15.96 17.09 -12.16
N SER A 653 16.11 18.16 -11.36
CA SER A 653 17.21 19.12 -11.48
C SER A 653 17.45 19.89 -10.18
N ASP A 654 18.68 20.35 -9.98
CA ASP A 654 19.09 21.18 -8.85
C ASP A 654 19.69 22.53 -9.32
N LEU A 655 18.82 23.44 -9.74
CA LEU A 655 19.22 24.73 -10.33
C LEU A 655 19.84 25.67 -9.30
N LEU A 656 19.33 25.63 -8.08
CA LEU A 656 19.81 26.47 -6.98
C LEU A 656 21.07 25.88 -6.32
N SER A 657 21.60 24.76 -6.81
CA SER A 657 22.68 24.00 -6.16
C SER A 657 22.38 23.77 -4.67
N LEU A 658 21.11 23.47 -4.36
CA LEU A 658 20.63 23.16 -3.01
C LEU A 658 21.38 21.96 -2.43
N GLY A 659 21.89 21.07 -3.28
CA GLY A 659 22.55 19.84 -2.90
C GLY A 659 21.57 18.80 -2.34
N GLU A 660 22.12 17.69 -1.85
CA GLU A 660 21.34 16.59 -1.25
C GLU A 660 20.93 16.84 0.20
N GLN A 661 21.43 17.90 0.84
CA GLN A 661 21.25 18.19 2.26
C GLN A 661 20.49 19.49 2.50
N ARG A 662 19.65 19.51 3.53
CA ARG A 662 18.89 20.68 3.98
C ARG A 662 19.24 21.01 5.42
N MET A 663 19.17 22.30 5.74
CA MET A 663 19.29 22.78 7.12
C MET A 663 18.03 22.39 7.88
N VAL A 664 18.21 21.67 8.99
CA VAL A 664 17.14 21.25 9.89
C VAL A 664 17.39 21.81 11.28
N ILE A 665 16.49 22.70 11.73
CA ILE A 665 16.54 23.37 13.03
C ILE A 665 15.68 22.58 14.00
N THR A 666 16.26 22.08 15.10
CA THR A 666 15.56 21.18 16.04
C THR A 666 15.65 21.60 17.50
N LYS A 667 16.50 22.57 17.85
CA LYS A 667 16.68 23.03 19.23
C LYS A 667 16.33 24.50 19.37
N GLU A 668 15.87 24.86 20.57
CA GLU A 668 15.60 26.23 20.96
C GLU A 668 16.80 27.13 20.66
N GLY A 669 16.51 28.26 20.02
CA GLY A 669 17.54 29.23 19.66
C GLY A 669 17.21 30.04 18.41
N ARG A 670 18.06 31.04 18.19
CA ARG A 670 17.95 31.96 17.06
C ARG A 670 19.06 31.73 16.05
N ILE A 671 18.67 31.55 14.79
CA ILE A 671 19.60 31.47 13.67
C ILE A 671 19.39 32.71 12.79
N GLU A 672 20.48 33.41 12.50
CA GLU A 672 20.47 34.67 11.75
C GLU A 672 21.31 34.58 10.48
N TRP A 673 20.71 34.97 9.36
CA TRP A 673 21.38 35.18 8.09
C TRP A 673 21.47 36.68 7.83
N ASN A 674 22.60 37.24 8.24
CA ASN A 674 22.95 38.63 7.95
C ASN A 674 23.35 38.73 6.47
N GLU A 675 22.76 39.69 5.75
CA GLU A 675 22.98 39.89 4.31
C GLU A 675 22.57 38.69 3.44
N ALA A 676 21.41 38.09 3.72
CA ALA A 676 20.81 37.04 2.88
C ALA A 676 20.64 37.49 1.42
N ILE A 677 20.42 38.79 1.20
CA ILE A 677 20.62 39.46 -0.09
C ILE A 677 21.44 40.72 0.14
N ASN A 678 22.37 41.00 -0.78
CA ASN A 678 23.12 42.24 -0.87
C ASN A 678 23.22 42.67 -2.34
N ASP A 679 22.12 43.21 -2.89
CA ASP A 679 22.03 43.65 -4.28
C ASP A 679 21.58 45.12 -4.37
N PRO A 680 22.46 46.03 -4.83
CA PRO A 680 22.13 47.45 -5.03
C PRO A 680 20.97 47.69 -6.01
N GLY A 681 20.67 46.72 -6.88
CA GLY A 681 19.58 46.76 -7.86
C GLY A 681 18.19 46.54 -7.27
N LEU A 682 18.08 46.02 -6.04
CA LEU A 682 16.82 45.75 -5.36
C LEU A 682 16.49 46.85 -4.36
N ARG A 683 16.01 47.99 -4.88
CA ARG A 683 15.48 49.10 -4.08
C ARG A 683 13.99 49.24 -4.28
N GLY A 684 13.23 49.34 -3.19
CA GLY A 684 11.78 49.53 -3.23
C GLY A 684 11.00 48.55 -2.35
N ARG A 685 9.72 48.41 -2.67
CA ARG A 685 8.79 47.53 -1.96
C ARG A 685 8.77 46.16 -2.63
N TYR A 686 9.08 45.13 -1.87
CA TYR A 686 9.13 43.75 -2.36
C TYR A 686 8.30 42.83 -1.47
N ASN A 687 7.73 41.80 -2.06
CA ASN A 687 7.15 40.68 -1.35
C ASN A 687 8.23 39.60 -1.21
N VAL A 688 8.61 39.30 0.04
CA VAL A 688 9.62 38.31 0.39
C VAL A 688 8.91 37.09 0.94
N CYS A 689 9.20 35.93 0.36
CA CYS A 689 8.56 34.67 0.74
C CYS A 689 9.61 33.61 1.08
N LEU A 690 9.36 32.83 2.13
CA LEU A 690 10.21 31.71 2.54
C LEU A 690 9.47 30.39 2.33
N LEU A 691 10.12 29.45 1.63
CA LEU A 691 9.66 28.06 1.53
C LEU A 691 10.41 27.18 2.53
N TYR A 692 9.67 26.49 3.38
CA TYR A 692 10.20 25.57 4.38
C TYR A 692 9.21 24.45 4.69
N GLU A 693 9.68 23.39 5.35
CA GLU A 693 8.84 22.33 5.89
C GLU A 693 8.84 22.37 7.42
N GLN A 694 7.67 22.21 8.02
CA GLN A 694 7.53 21.95 9.44
C GLN A 694 7.42 20.44 9.67
N ILE A 695 8.42 19.87 10.37
CA ILE A 695 8.50 18.44 10.70
C ILE A 695 7.68 18.21 11.97
N GLY A 696 6.51 17.59 11.84
CA GLY A 696 5.60 17.35 12.96
C GLY A 696 4.89 18.61 13.49
N THR A 697 4.06 18.43 14.51
CA THR A 697 3.30 19.49 15.20
C THR A 697 3.91 19.81 16.57
N GLN A 698 3.35 20.79 17.29
CA GLN A 698 3.80 21.27 18.60
C GLN A 698 5.13 22.03 18.54
N LEU A 699 5.28 22.88 17.52
CA LEU A 699 6.43 23.76 17.35
C LEU A 699 6.00 25.23 17.40
N ASP A 700 6.62 26.00 18.28
CA ASP A 700 6.45 27.44 18.38
C ASP A 700 7.70 28.14 17.81
N TYR A 701 7.51 28.93 16.76
CA TYR A 701 8.61 29.64 16.09
C TYR A 701 8.16 30.97 15.49
N ALA A 702 9.14 31.86 15.31
CA ALA A 702 8.96 33.14 14.63
C ALA A 702 9.97 33.30 13.49
N ILE A 703 9.49 33.76 12.35
CA ILE A 703 10.32 34.12 11.19
C ILE A 703 10.39 35.63 11.12
N ASN A 704 11.59 36.20 11.24
CA ASN A 704 11.81 37.63 11.15
C ASN A 704 12.50 37.98 9.83
N PHE A 705 11.87 38.83 9.05
CA PHE A 705 12.45 39.50 7.89
C PHE A 705 12.76 40.94 8.30
N ASN A 706 14.04 41.32 8.40
CA ASN A 706 14.46 42.62 8.94
C ASN A 706 13.74 42.98 10.26
N GLN A 707 12.79 43.92 10.22
CA GLN A 707 12.00 44.38 11.39
C GLN A 707 10.61 43.75 11.49
N VAL A 708 10.18 42.99 10.48
CA VAL A 708 8.85 42.37 10.44
C VAL A 708 8.97 40.93 10.93
N SER A 709 8.20 40.62 11.97
CA SER A 709 8.10 39.27 12.54
C SER A 709 6.79 38.62 12.12
N ILE A 710 6.86 37.35 11.72
CA ILE A 710 5.73 36.49 11.41
C ILE A 710 5.77 35.33 12.41
N SER A 711 4.63 35.01 13.01
CA SER A 711 4.44 33.80 13.82
C SER A 711 3.49 32.88 13.06
N PRO A 712 4.02 31.91 12.28
CA PRO A 712 3.19 31.00 11.51
C PRO A 712 2.35 30.08 12.41
N GLU A 713 1.22 29.61 11.90
CA GLU A 713 0.40 28.60 12.59
C GLU A 713 1.16 27.27 12.75
N ASP A 714 1.02 26.60 13.89
CA ASP A 714 1.60 25.27 14.15
C ASP A 714 0.87 24.20 13.31
N LYS A 715 1.42 23.94 12.12
CA LYS A 715 0.89 22.93 11.20
C LYS A 715 2.04 22.29 10.44
N SER A 716 2.13 20.96 10.51
CA SER A 716 3.14 20.16 9.81
C SER A 716 2.98 20.20 8.30
N GLY A 717 4.05 19.85 7.58
CA GLY A 717 4.10 19.84 6.13
C GLY A 717 4.78 21.06 5.51
N TRP A 718 4.56 21.24 4.21
CA TRP A 718 5.18 22.30 3.41
C TRP A 718 4.48 23.65 3.62
N ARG A 719 5.29 24.70 3.79
CA ARG A 719 4.83 26.06 4.12
C ARG A 719 5.50 27.09 3.23
N TYR A 720 4.72 28.06 2.78
CA TYR A 720 5.18 29.20 1.98
C TYR A 720 4.64 30.49 2.59
N GLU A 721 5.46 31.13 3.43
CA GLU A 721 5.06 32.32 4.18
C GLU A 721 5.65 33.57 3.53
N CYS A 722 4.80 34.56 3.27
CA CYS A 722 5.17 35.79 2.56
C CYS A 722 4.91 37.03 3.41
N THR A 723 5.77 38.04 3.28
CA THR A 723 5.52 39.37 3.80
C THR A 723 6.02 40.46 2.87
N THR A 724 5.31 41.59 2.87
CA THR A 724 5.73 42.76 2.11
C THR A 724 6.66 43.63 2.94
N LEU A 725 7.87 43.87 2.43
CA LEU A 725 8.89 44.63 3.12
C LEU A 725 9.51 45.67 2.18
N GLN A 726 9.84 46.82 2.75
CA GLN A 726 10.64 47.84 2.07
C GLN A 726 12.06 47.75 2.59
N PHE A 727 13.01 47.43 1.72
CA PHE A 727 14.43 47.38 2.08
C PHE A 727 15.26 48.05 0.98
N ASP A 728 16.33 48.70 1.42
CA ASP A 728 17.35 49.29 0.55
C ASP A 728 18.58 48.38 0.60
N GLU A 729 18.76 47.58 -0.45
CA GLU A 729 19.95 46.75 -0.74
C GLU A 729 20.10 45.48 0.11
N LYS A 730 19.77 45.51 1.42
CA LYS A 730 20.03 44.41 2.35
C LYS A 730 18.76 43.75 2.90
N LEU A 731 18.71 42.43 2.79
CA LEU A 731 17.70 41.59 3.43
C LEU A 731 18.37 40.70 4.49
N ASN A 732 17.91 40.81 5.74
CA ASN A 732 18.27 39.91 6.82
C ASN A 732 17.09 39.00 7.15
N ILE A 733 17.37 37.71 7.30
CA ILE A 733 16.37 36.70 7.68
C ILE A 733 16.84 36.08 8.99
N SER A 734 15.95 35.92 9.97
CA SER A 734 16.24 35.14 11.16
C SER A 734 15.05 34.27 11.56
N ILE A 735 15.35 33.07 12.06
CA ILE A 735 14.35 32.13 12.55
C ILE A 735 14.64 31.92 14.04
N ASN A 736 13.63 32.13 14.88
CA ASN A 736 13.68 31.85 16.31
C ASN A 736 12.79 30.66 16.61
N LEU A 737 13.36 29.60 17.17
CA LEU A 737 12.61 28.46 17.69
C LEU A 737 12.49 28.61 19.21
N GLU A 738 11.26 28.65 19.74
CA GLU A 738 10.99 28.94 21.16
C GLU A 738 11.12 27.70 22.05
N ASN A 739 10.98 26.49 21.49
CA ASN A 739 11.02 25.23 22.22
C ASN A 739 11.85 24.17 21.47
N ASP A 740 12.49 23.25 22.20
CA ASP A 740 13.14 22.07 21.62
C ASP A 740 12.13 21.15 20.91
N GLY A 741 12.57 20.53 19.81
CA GLY A 741 11.82 19.51 19.10
C GLY A 741 11.58 18.24 19.93
N GLN A 742 10.48 17.56 19.65
CA GLN A 742 10.10 16.30 20.29
C GLN A 742 10.59 15.10 19.48
N TRP A 743 11.06 14.08 20.19
CA TRP A 743 11.53 12.84 19.57
C TRP A 743 10.36 12.00 19.04
N TRP A 744 10.53 11.47 17.83
CA TRP A 744 9.57 10.60 17.19
C TRP A 744 10.23 9.50 16.36
N ILE A 745 9.46 8.46 16.01
CA ILE A 745 9.94 7.35 15.17
C ILE A 745 9.71 7.70 13.71
N ASN A 746 10.78 8.01 12.98
CA ASN A 746 10.75 8.33 11.56
C ASN A 746 10.70 7.04 10.71
N PRO A 747 9.57 6.74 10.06
CA PRO A 747 9.42 5.52 9.29
C PRO A 747 10.22 5.55 8.00
N LEU A 748 10.58 6.75 7.51
CA LEU A 748 11.45 6.88 6.35
C LEU A 748 12.86 6.36 6.63
N GLY A 749 13.27 6.36 7.91
CA GLY A 749 14.48 5.65 8.35
C GLY A 749 14.40 4.15 8.09
N PHE A 750 13.19 3.56 8.16
CA PHE A 750 13.00 2.15 7.79
C PHE A 750 13.07 1.93 6.26
N SER A 751 12.57 2.87 5.46
CA SER A 751 12.69 2.79 4.00
C SER A 751 14.10 3.12 3.47
N GLY A 752 14.98 3.70 4.28
CA GLY A 752 16.29 4.21 3.83
C GLY A 752 16.20 5.53 3.05
N ARG A 753 15.00 6.13 2.92
CA ARG A 753 14.83 7.50 2.39
C ARG A 753 15.39 8.55 3.37
N SER A 754 15.31 8.26 4.67
CA SER A 754 15.99 8.99 5.76
C SER A 754 17.14 8.15 6.32
N ASP A 755 18.15 8.80 6.88
CA ASP A 755 19.26 8.21 7.61
C ASP A 755 18.97 7.96 9.10
N GLN A 756 17.86 8.52 9.61
CA GLN A 756 17.48 8.44 11.02
C GLN A 756 16.14 7.69 11.21
N ILE A 757 16.13 6.73 12.14
CA ILE A 757 14.92 6.02 12.60
C ILE A 757 14.27 6.76 13.78
N ILE A 758 15.08 7.40 14.62
CA ILE A 758 14.62 8.26 15.70
C ILE A 758 15.00 9.68 15.29
N ASP A 759 13.99 10.51 15.07
CA ASP A 759 14.14 11.87 14.56
C ASP A 759 13.46 12.85 15.52
N SER A 760 13.62 14.15 15.27
CA SER A 760 13.04 15.22 16.09
C SER A 760 12.12 16.10 15.26
N THR A 761 11.08 16.66 15.86
CA THR A 761 10.31 17.74 15.25
C THR A 761 11.18 18.97 15.06
N GLY A 762 10.89 19.79 14.05
CA GLY A 762 11.70 20.96 13.73
C GLY A 762 11.33 21.62 12.40
N LEU A 763 12.22 22.47 11.90
CA LEU A 763 12.04 23.19 10.63
C LEU A 763 13.11 22.79 9.63
N ARG A 764 12.72 22.37 8.42
CA ARG A 764 13.63 22.12 7.30
C ARG A 764 13.52 23.26 6.29
N ILE A 765 14.63 23.94 6.02
CA ILE A 765 14.64 25.14 5.18
C ILE A 765 15.06 24.81 3.75
N HIS A 766 14.35 25.36 2.76
CA HIS A 766 14.66 25.20 1.32
C HIS A 766 15.24 26.47 0.70
N HIS A 767 14.38 27.40 0.30
CA HIS A 767 14.79 28.61 -0.41
C HIS A 767 13.85 29.77 -0.10
N PHE A 768 14.26 30.98 -0.49
CA PHE A 768 13.42 32.17 -0.41
C PHE A 768 13.32 32.86 -1.77
N GLU A 769 12.26 33.65 -1.92
CA GLU A 769 11.92 34.34 -3.15
C GLU A 769 11.60 35.80 -2.87
N VAL A 770 11.96 36.67 -3.81
CA VAL A 770 11.65 38.09 -3.77
C VAL A 770 10.95 38.47 -5.06
N SER A 771 9.74 38.99 -4.94
CA SER A 771 8.95 39.53 -6.05
C SER A 771 8.66 41.00 -5.80
N LYS A 772 8.51 41.78 -6.86
CA LYS A 772 8.18 43.21 -6.72
C LYS A 772 6.75 43.34 -6.21
N ALA A 773 6.55 44.09 -5.13
CA ALA A 773 5.21 44.36 -4.63
C ALA A 773 4.60 45.54 -5.40
N GLU A 774 3.30 45.47 -5.71
CA GLU A 774 2.55 46.58 -6.28
C GLU A 774 2.50 47.82 -5.36
#